data_AF-A0A2D6SPT6-F1
#
_entry.id   AF-A0A2D6SPT6-F1
#
_cell.length_a   1.000
_cell.length_b   1.000
_cell.length_c   1.000
_cell.angle_alpha   90.00
_cell.angle_beta   90.00
_cell.angle_gamma   90.00
#
_symmetry.space_group_name_H-M   'P 1'
#
loop_
_entity.id
_entity.type
_entity.pdbx_description
1 polymer ?
#
loop_
_entity_poly.entity_id
_entity_poly.type
_entity_poly.pdbx_seq_one_letter_code
_entity_poly.pdbx_strand_id
1 'polypeptide(L)'
;MSKSYHHFKGNKLNRSEFVQRKVIELILNSRLTDKERESSKVFELKHSSGCTQVGRILAEKRGLSKEYAELICVLHDIYVIVKGKYKNHAHLGAPIAEKILRGTKKFTEKEIKLISEAIYCHSEKHVYTDNPYVELAKDADTLDCFLYDNVEDYYIYNKSPKVAIEYFKRINKLRKEMGMRSVKEYMKIIKDLEKKAKMSSSIPFNQKAKWKKLFSREYAVQYTEASLRSLSPEVKDILPFTFFEQIYVPENSNQVCYVDEANWNKFLKSMYKAWGPKDFRKFRNVFMKTGNQYVSYCKKVSKMNIKSLTNQQLVRLYREYQKRVIHYTSFIWTTFFLNEFYSEKAKEIIHSKLKENEDPHQYYEAVFTPNKRAAILELTHRVSTGNLTKESIKQLYARFKWIPCLDIHNPAWTFGDFKKHLSEFKRKKQDKGMPYDSMVKNLKISSKDRNILEISKEFSYIKDLRDDFRREGIFYIISSLFEEIAKRLKLSLQEISYFKEQEIIDALVSNSKIDKSLISQRKKGFVIYYNNNKEVQCISGEGIQQSMSNLGLVSLKVNAQNIKGTPASNGEAVGRVVIVKGVKDLPKVNQGDILVAVTTHPDYVPAMQKAIAIVTDEGGVTSHAAIVSREFDVPCVVGTKVATHLLKSGNVIKVDGTHGTVKILK
;
A
#
# COMPACT_ATOMS: atom_id res chain seq x y z
N MET A 1 31.23 -37.60 -58.10
CA MET A 1 30.14 -38.45 -57.56
C MET A 1 29.16 -37.58 -56.78
N SER A 2 27.93 -37.40 -57.27
CA SER A 2 26.87 -36.72 -56.50
C SER A 2 26.50 -37.62 -55.32
N LYS A 3 26.73 -37.14 -54.09
CA LYS A 3 26.32 -37.83 -52.86
C LYS A 3 24.79 -37.92 -52.82
N SER A 4 24.23 -39.01 -53.33
CA SER A 4 22.81 -39.34 -53.22
C SER A 4 22.54 -39.98 -51.87
N TYR A 5 22.52 -39.18 -50.81
CA TYR A 5 21.99 -39.61 -49.53
C TYR A 5 20.61 -38.99 -49.35
N HIS A 6 19.63 -39.79 -48.92
CA HIS A 6 18.26 -39.36 -48.62
C HIS A 6 18.19 -38.11 -47.71
N HIS A 7 19.22 -37.87 -46.89
CA HIS A 7 19.33 -36.73 -45.96
C HIS A 7 20.32 -35.63 -46.41
N PHE A 8 21.10 -35.81 -47.48
CA PHE A 8 22.03 -34.80 -47.98
C PHE A 8 21.40 -34.01 -49.13
N LYS A 9 20.58 -33.01 -48.79
CA LYS A 9 19.84 -32.20 -49.78
C LYS A 9 20.63 -31.01 -50.34
N GLY A 10 21.83 -30.74 -49.82
CA GLY A 10 22.65 -29.59 -50.25
C GLY A 10 21.86 -28.27 -50.21
N ASN A 11 21.73 -27.62 -51.36
CA ASN A 11 20.92 -26.38 -51.53
C ASN A 11 19.46 -26.64 -51.94
N LYS A 12 19.06 -27.90 -52.16
CA LYS A 12 17.70 -28.30 -52.55
C LYS A 12 16.80 -28.53 -51.32
N LEU A 13 16.78 -27.58 -50.39
CA LEU A 13 15.93 -27.61 -49.19
C LEU A 13 14.53 -27.08 -49.53
N ASN A 14 13.48 -27.71 -48.97
CA ASN A 14 12.15 -27.12 -49.01
C ASN A 14 12.08 -25.87 -48.10
N ARG A 15 10.95 -25.16 -48.07
CA ARG A 15 10.86 -23.87 -47.36
C ARG A 15 11.09 -24.01 -45.85
N SER A 16 10.50 -25.02 -45.20
CA SER A 16 10.66 -25.25 -43.76
C SER A 16 12.07 -25.74 -43.41
N GLU A 17 12.64 -26.66 -44.19
CA GLU A 17 14.02 -27.16 -44.02
C GLU A 17 15.04 -26.02 -44.13
N PHE A 18 14.80 -25.08 -45.04
CA PHE A 18 15.65 -23.91 -45.18
C PHE A 18 15.64 -23.02 -43.93
N VAL A 19 14.46 -22.80 -43.33
CA VAL A 19 14.33 -22.03 -42.08
C VAL A 19 14.94 -22.79 -40.91
N GLN A 20 14.71 -24.09 -40.80
CA GLN A 20 15.32 -24.93 -39.75
C GLN A 20 16.85 -24.86 -39.80
N ARG A 21 17.44 -24.98 -40.99
CA ARG A 21 18.89 -24.80 -41.18
C ARG A 21 19.36 -23.43 -40.68
N LYS A 22 18.66 -22.35 -41.02
CA LYS A 22 19.00 -21.00 -40.54
C LYS A 22 18.94 -20.89 -39.01
N VAL A 23 17.94 -21.47 -38.36
CA VAL A 23 17.83 -21.45 -36.89
C VAL A 23 18.98 -22.21 -36.25
N ILE A 24 19.33 -23.40 -36.77
CA ILE A 24 20.48 -24.18 -36.28
C ILE A 24 21.77 -23.38 -36.47
N GLU A 25 21.98 -22.75 -37.63
CA GLU A 25 23.13 -21.88 -37.88
C GLU A 25 23.18 -20.69 -36.91
N LEU A 26 22.03 -20.11 -36.50
CA LEU A 26 21.98 -19.06 -35.49
C LEU A 26 22.41 -19.54 -34.10
N ILE A 27 22.01 -20.75 -33.70
CA ILE A 27 22.42 -21.34 -32.42
C ILE A 27 23.92 -21.61 -32.42
N LEU A 28 24.42 -22.30 -33.45
CA LEU A 28 25.82 -22.71 -33.56
C LEU A 28 26.78 -21.50 -33.66
N ASN A 29 26.39 -20.47 -34.41
CA ASN A 29 27.20 -19.26 -34.59
C ASN A 29 26.95 -18.18 -33.52
N SER A 30 26.17 -18.47 -32.47
CA SER A 30 25.86 -17.50 -31.43
C SER A 30 27.11 -17.10 -30.65
N ARG A 31 27.38 -15.79 -30.60
CA ARG A 31 28.49 -15.19 -29.85
C ARG A 31 28.25 -15.17 -28.34
N LEU A 32 27.01 -15.43 -27.88
CA LEU A 32 26.70 -15.53 -26.46
C LEU A 32 27.25 -16.84 -25.89
N THR A 33 27.93 -16.73 -24.75
CA THR A 33 28.41 -17.89 -23.98
C THR A 33 27.28 -18.48 -23.14
N ASP A 34 27.38 -19.75 -22.73
CA ASP A 34 26.37 -20.38 -21.87
C ASP A 34 26.21 -19.66 -20.52
N LYS A 35 27.22 -18.93 -20.05
CA LYS A 35 27.13 -18.10 -18.83
C LYS A 35 26.24 -16.87 -19.00
N GLU A 36 26.09 -16.36 -20.21
CA GLU A 36 25.29 -15.17 -20.50
C GLU A 36 23.83 -15.50 -20.80
N ARG A 37 23.53 -16.78 -21.01
CA ARG A 37 22.25 -17.31 -21.47
C ARG A 37 21.51 -17.99 -20.32
N GLU A 38 20.19 -17.96 -20.36
CA GLU A 38 19.34 -18.66 -19.38
C GLU A 38 19.18 -20.16 -19.70
N SER A 39 19.55 -20.58 -20.91
CA SER A 39 19.72 -21.98 -21.27
C SER A 39 20.98 -22.18 -22.10
N SER A 40 21.58 -23.36 -21.97
CA SER A 40 22.79 -23.68 -22.73
C SER A 40 22.46 -23.78 -24.23
N LYS A 41 23.46 -23.51 -25.07
CA LYS A 41 23.32 -23.68 -26.52
C LYS A 41 22.93 -25.10 -26.90
N VAL A 42 23.44 -26.08 -26.15
CA VAL A 42 23.10 -27.50 -26.31
C VAL A 42 21.61 -27.75 -26.02
N PHE A 43 21.09 -27.18 -24.93
CA PHE A 43 19.67 -27.34 -24.58
C PHE A 43 18.78 -26.71 -25.65
N GLU A 44 19.07 -25.51 -26.10
CA GLU A 44 18.24 -24.86 -27.13
C GLU A 44 18.27 -25.59 -28.47
N LEU A 45 19.42 -26.15 -28.87
CA LEU A 45 19.49 -27.00 -30.06
C LEU A 45 18.59 -28.23 -29.90
N LYS A 46 18.65 -28.89 -28.74
CA LYS A 46 17.84 -30.06 -28.43
C LYS A 46 16.35 -29.72 -28.40
N HIS A 47 15.97 -28.65 -27.71
CA HIS A 47 14.58 -28.20 -27.54
C HIS A 47 13.97 -27.71 -28.86
N SER A 48 14.69 -26.91 -29.63
CA SER A 48 14.23 -26.45 -30.96
C SER A 48 13.98 -27.63 -31.91
N SER A 49 14.90 -28.60 -31.95
CA SER A 49 14.77 -29.80 -32.76
C SER A 49 13.63 -30.70 -32.27
N GLY A 50 13.52 -30.89 -30.95
CA GLY A 50 12.48 -31.69 -30.30
C GLY A 50 11.08 -31.14 -30.53
N CYS A 51 10.86 -29.86 -30.23
CA CYS A 51 9.60 -29.16 -30.52
C CYS A 51 9.20 -29.25 -31.99
N THR A 52 10.16 -29.19 -32.92
CA THR A 52 9.89 -29.33 -34.36
C THR A 52 9.38 -30.73 -34.71
N GLN A 53 9.98 -31.80 -34.18
CA GLN A 53 9.49 -33.17 -34.42
C GLN A 53 8.14 -33.41 -33.77
N VAL A 54 7.96 -32.95 -32.52
CA VAL A 54 6.68 -33.06 -31.81
C VAL A 54 5.58 -32.32 -32.57
N GLY A 55 5.85 -31.10 -33.01
CA GLY A 55 4.91 -30.28 -33.79
C GLY A 55 4.49 -30.96 -35.09
N ARG A 56 5.43 -31.58 -35.81
CA ARG A 56 5.16 -32.35 -37.04
C ARG A 56 4.21 -33.51 -36.78
N ILE A 57 4.45 -34.28 -35.71
CA ILE A 57 3.62 -35.44 -35.35
C ILE A 57 2.21 -34.99 -34.92
N LEU A 58 2.13 -33.93 -34.10
CA LEU A 58 0.85 -33.35 -33.69
C LEU A 58 0.06 -32.80 -34.88
N ALA A 59 0.73 -32.18 -35.85
CA ALA A 59 0.09 -31.67 -37.05
C ALA A 59 -0.55 -32.79 -37.86
N GLU A 60 0.17 -33.90 -38.06
CA GLU A 60 -0.34 -35.06 -38.78
C GLU A 60 -1.56 -35.67 -38.08
N LYS A 61 -1.49 -35.82 -36.75
CA LYS A 61 -2.59 -36.33 -35.94
C LYS A 61 -3.83 -35.44 -35.94
N ARG A 62 -3.65 -34.12 -36.05
CA ARG A 62 -4.72 -33.11 -35.99
C ARG A 62 -5.19 -32.64 -37.37
N GLY A 63 -4.68 -33.21 -38.47
CA GLY A 63 -5.03 -32.80 -39.83
C GLY A 63 -4.56 -31.38 -40.19
N LEU A 64 -3.45 -30.91 -39.62
CA LEU A 64 -2.87 -29.59 -39.85
C LEU A 64 -1.67 -29.68 -40.81
N SER A 65 -1.34 -28.56 -41.48
CA SER A 65 -0.12 -28.47 -42.30
C SER A 65 1.14 -28.73 -41.48
N LYS A 66 1.88 -29.79 -41.85
CA LYS A 66 3.19 -30.14 -41.27
C LYS A 66 4.21 -29.04 -41.46
N GLU A 67 4.22 -28.39 -42.63
CA GLU A 67 5.17 -27.32 -42.93
C GLU A 67 5.00 -26.12 -41.99
N TYR A 68 3.76 -25.70 -41.72
CA TYR A 68 3.51 -24.59 -40.79
C TYR A 68 3.83 -24.98 -39.34
N ALA A 69 3.51 -26.20 -38.92
CA ALA A 69 3.88 -26.68 -37.59
C ALA A 69 5.41 -26.68 -37.40
N GLU A 70 6.17 -27.13 -38.39
CA GLU A 70 7.64 -27.09 -38.36
C GLU A 70 8.17 -25.66 -38.25
N LEU A 71 7.65 -24.74 -39.05
CA LEU A 71 8.06 -23.34 -39.05
C LEU A 71 7.77 -22.66 -37.72
N ILE A 72 6.59 -22.88 -37.16
CA ILE A 72 6.19 -22.33 -35.86
C ILE A 72 7.08 -22.90 -34.76
N CYS A 73 7.21 -24.23 -34.69
CA CYS A 73 7.98 -24.88 -33.63
C CYS A 73 9.47 -24.60 -33.71
N VAL A 74 10.07 -24.43 -34.90
CA VAL A 74 11.50 -24.09 -34.95
C VAL A 74 11.77 -22.63 -34.58
N LEU A 75 10.79 -21.74 -34.80
CA LEU A 75 10.92 -20.29 -34.55
C LEU A 75 10.32 -19.83 -33.21
N HIS A 76 9.57 -20.65 -32.48
CA HIS A 76 8.82 -20.19 -31.29
C HIS A 76 9.70 -19.53 -30.23
N ASP A 77 10.91 -20.06 -30.03
CA ASP A 77 11.90 -19.59 -29.07
C ASP A 77 13.05 -18.79 -29.72
N ILE A 78 12.83 -18.23 -30.93
CA ILE A 78 13.87 -17.51 -31.67
C ILE A 78 14.47 -16.32 -30.89
N TYR A 79 13.69 -15.70 -30.01
CA TYR A 79 14.21 -14.65 -29.13
C TYR A 79 15.21 -15.20 -28.12
N VAL A 80 14.92 -16.36 -27.53
CA VAL A 80 15.84 -17.06 -26.60
C VAL A 80 17.13 -17.41 -27.33
N ILE A 81 17.03 -17.93 -28.56
CA ILE A 81 18.20 -18.26 -29.38
C ILE A 81 19.10 -17.04 -29.62
N VAL A 82 18.50 -15.91 -30.01
CA VAL A 82 19.24 -14.70 -30.39
C VAL A 82 19.73 -13.89 -29.18
N LYS A 83 19.00 -13.90 -28.05
CA LYS A 83 19.25 -13.03 -26.89
C LYS A 83 19.62 -13.76 -25.60
N GLY A 84 19.41 -15.08 -25.52
CA GLY A 84 19.68 -15.90 -24.35
C GLY A 84 18.75 -15.63 -23.16
N LYS A 85 17.53 -15.09 -23.38
CA LYS A 85 16.59 -14.67 -22.33
C LYS A 85 15.16 -15.13 -22.61
N TYR A 86 14.48 -15.63 -21.57
CA TYR A 86 13.10 -16.12 -21.62
C TYR A 86 12.05 -15.04 -21.28
N LYS A 87 12.41 -13.91 -20.66
CA LYS A 87 11.41 -12.90 -20.30
C LYS A 87 10.73 -12.34 -21.56
N ASN A 88 9.41 -12.54 -21.68
CA ASN A 88 8.57 -12.14 -22.83
C ASN A 88 9.07 -12.69 -24.19
N HIS A 89 9.75 -13.85 -24.19
CA HIS A 89 10.39 -14.41 -25.39
C HIS A 89 9.43 -14.62 -26.56
N ALA A 90 8.20 -15.09 -26.32
CA ALA A 90 7.19 -15.31 -27.36
C ALA A 90 6.83 -14.00 -28.09
N HIS A 91 6.51 -12.96 -27.33
CA HIS A 91 6.12 -11.65 -27.87
C HIS A 91 7.27 -10.95 -28.61
N LEU A 92 8.49 -11.05 -28.06
CA LEU A 92 9.68 -10.46 -28.66
C LEU A 92 10.24 -11.30 -29.82
N GLY A 93 9.91 -12.59 -29.85
CA GLY A 93 10.31 -13.55 -30.88
C GLY A 93 9.49 -13.43 -32.15
N ALA A 94 8.19 -13.15 -32.05
CA ALA A 94 7.32 -13.03 -33.22
C ALA A 94 7.82 -12.01 -34.28
N PRO A 95 8.21 -10.76 -33.93
CA PRO A 95 8.79 -9.83 -34.91
C PRO A 95 10.12 -10.32 -35.52
N ILE A 96 10.92 -11.08 -34.76
CA ILE A 96 12.18 -11.66 -35.27
C ILE A 96 11.86 -12.76 -36.28
N ALA A 97 10.90 -13.62 -35.97
CA ALA A 97 10.41 -14.65 -36.88
C ALA A 97 9.85 -14.05 -38.17
N GLU A 98 9.03 -12.99 -38.09
CA GLU A 98 8.54 -12.27 -39.27
C GLU A 98 9.70 -11.77 -40.14
N LYS A 99 10.71 -11.14 -39.54
CA LYS A 99 11.88 -10.63 -40.26
C LYS A 99 12.64 -11.75 -40.96
N ILE A 100 12.82 -12.91 -40.31
CA ILE A 100 13.46 -14.08 -40.89
C ILE A 100 12.65 -14.59 -42.09
N LEU A 101 11.34 -14.78 -41.92
CA LEU A 101 10.46 -15.30 -42.97
C LEU A 101 10.37 -14.35 -44.17
N ARG A 102 10.15 -13.05 -43.95
CA ARG A 102 10.18 -12.01 -45.02
C ARG A 102 11.51 -12.02 -45.76
N GLY A 103 12.62 -12.14 -45.03
CA GLY A 103 13.98 -12.19 -45.60
C GLY A 103 14.22 -13.40 -46.50
N THR A 104 13.42 -14.46 -46.41
CA THR A 104 13.52 -15.60 -47.34
C THR A 104 12.87 -15.35 -48.70
N LYS A 105 11.92 -14.40 -48.79
CA LYS A 105 11.05 -14.18 -49.98
C LYS A 105 10.29 -15.44 -50.45
N LYS A 106 10.06 -16.42 -49.56
CA LYS A 106 9.38 -17.71 -49.87
C LYS A 106 7.99 -17.86 -49.25
N PHE A 107 7.54 -16.87 -48.48
CA PHE A 107 6.28 -16.88 -47.73
C PHE A 107 5.44 -15.65 -48.05
N THR A 108 4.14 -15.83 -48.14
CA THR A 108 3.16 -14.74 -48.28
C THR A 108 2.95 -14.03 -46.95
N GLU A 109 2.44 -12.80 -46.98
CA GLU A 109 2.11 -12.04 -45.77
C GLU A 109 1.08 -12.74 -44.87
N LYS A 110 0.13 -13.45 -45.47
CA LYS A 110 -0.87 -14.23 -44.74
C LYS A 110 -0.23 -15.39 -43.98
N GLU A 111 0.71 -16.10 -44.60
CA GLU A 111 1.48 -17.18 -43.95
C GLU A 111 2.34 -16.63 -42.80
N ILE A 112 3.03 -15.52 -43.04
CA ILE A 112 3.88 -14.87 -42.04
C ILE A 112 3.06 -14.45 -40.83
N LYS A 113 1.88 -13.85 -41.03
CA LYS A 113 0.98 -13.46 -39.95
C LYS A 113 0.50 -14.67 -39.15
N LEU A 114 0.10 -15.75 -39.81
CA LEU A 114 -0.33 -16.98 -39.15
C LEU A 114 0.78 -17.58 -38.28
N ILE A 115 2.00 -17.67 -38.81
CA ILE A 115 3.15 -18.23 -38.10
C ILE A 115 3.54 -17.34 -36.91
N SER A 116 3.64 -16.03 -37.13
CA SER A 116 4.03 -15.07 -36.09
C SER A 116 3.01 -14.96 -34.97
N GLU A 117 1.71 -15.05 -35.26
CA GLU A 117 0.64 -15.09 -34.25
C GLU A 117 0.76 -16.33 -33.37
N ALA A 118 0.99 -17.50 -33.96
CA ALA A 118 1.23 -18.74 -33.22
C ALA A 118 2.44 -18.63 -32.30
N ILE A 119 3.53 -18.03 -32.78
CA ILE A 119 4.74 -17.76 -31.98
C ILE A 119 4.44 -16.76 -30.86
N TYR A 120 3.71 -15.68 -31.14
CA TYR A 120 3.43 -14.62 -30.16
C TYR A 120 2.69 -15.15 -28.92
N CYS A 121 1.71 -16.03 -29.16
CA CYS A 121 0.82 -16.55 -28.13
C CYS A 121 1.31 -17.84 -27.46
N HIS A 122 2.40 -18.46 -27.95
CA HIS A 122 2.73 -19.83 -27.54
C HIS A 122 3.10 -19.97 -26.05
N SER A 123 3.60 -18.91 -25.39
CA SER A 123 3.94 -18.97 -23.96
C SER A 123 2.71 -18.81 -23.04
N GLU A 124 1.57 -18.38 -23.57
CA GLU A 124 0.34 -18.10 -22.82
C GLU A 124 -0.54 -19.34 -22.67
N LYS A 125 -0.06 -20.35 -21.93
CA LYS A 125 -0.75 -21.65 -21.84
C LYS A 125 -2.16 -21.60 -21.23
N HIS A 126 -2.46 -20.55 -20.48
CA HIS A 126 -3.72 -20.34 -19.77
C HIS A 126 -4.77 -19.59 -20.59
N VAL A 127 -4.40 -19.09 -21.78
CA VAL A 127 -5.30 -18.44 -22.72
C VAL A 127 -5.61 -19.46 -23.81
N TYR A 128 -6.87 -19.81 -24.01
CA TYR A 128 -7.28 -20.68 -25.11
C TYR A 128 -7.59 -19.84 -26.35
N THR A 129 -7.31 -20.38 -27.53
CA THR A 129 -7.59 -19.73 -28.82
C THR A 129 -8.22 -20.72 -29.79
N ASP A 130 -9.07 -20.23 -30.69
CA ASP A 130 -9.66 -21.04 -31.77
C ASP A 130 -8.67 -21.29 -32.92
N ASN A 131 -7.48 -20.67 -32.88
CA ASN A 131 -6.44 -20.88 -33.86
C ASN A 131 -5.70 -22.20 -33.56
N PRO A 132 -5.85 -23.24 -34.40
CA PRO A 132 -5.30 -24.56 -34.11
C PRO A 132 -3.76 -24.58 -34.10
N TYR A 133 -3.10 -23.64 -34.80
CA TYR A 133 -1.64 -23.53 -34.83
C TYR A 133 -1.06 -22.92 -33.55
N VAL A 134 -1.78 -21.98 -32.91
CA VAL A 134 -1.41 -21.46 -31.59
C VAL A 134 -1.48 -22.58 -30.56
N GLU A 135 -2.57 -23.36 -30.56
CA GLU A 135 -2.73 -24.45 -29.61
C GLU A 135 -1.73 -25.59 -29.86
N LEU A 136 -1.39 -25.86 -31.13
CA LEU A 136 -0.31 -26.79 -31.51
C LEU A 136 1.05 -26.33 -31.01
N ALA A 137 1.41 -25.05 -31.18
CA ALA A 137 2.68 -24.52 -30.69
C ALA A 137 2.81 -24.66 -29.18
N LYS A 138 1.73 -24.31 -28.47
CA LYS A 138 1.66 -24.48 -27.01
C LYS A 138 1.86 -25.94 -26.59
N ASP A 139 1.33 -26.88 -27.37
CA ASP A 139 1.29 -28.32 -27.07
C ASP A 139 2.63 -28.97 -27.37
N ALA A 140 3.25 -28.61 -28.48
CA ALA A 140 4.56 -29.09 -28.87
C ALA A 140 5.62 -28.70 -27.84
N ASP A 141 5.64 -27.43 -27.44
CA ASP A 141 6.52 -26.92 -26.38
C ASP A 141 6.28 -27.63 -25.03
N THR A 142 5.01 -27.77 -24.63
CA THR A 142 4.67 -28.47 -23.39
C THR A 142 5.10 -29.93 -23.43
N LEU A 143 4.81 -30.65 -24.51
CA LEU A 143 5.16 -32.07 -24.61
C LEU A 143 6.67 -32.26 -24.64
N ASP A 144 7.42 -31.49 -25.43
CA ASP A 144 8.88 -31.57 -25.46
C ASP A 144 9.45 -31.35 -24.05
N CYS A 145 9.07 -30.25 -23.38
CA CYS A 145 9.53 -29.94 -22.03
C CYS A 145 9.27 -31.07 -21.00
N PHE A 146 8.14 -31.77 -21.11
CA PHE A 146 7.77 -32.88 -20.22
C PHE A 146 8.37 -34.24 -20.61
N LEU A 147 9.25 -34.29 -21.61
CA LEU A 147 10.10 -35.46 -21.89
C LEU A 147 11.44 -35.43 -21.13
N TYR A 148 11.74 -34.36 -20.39
CA TYR A 148 12.96 -34.21 -19.60
C TYR A 148 12.67 -34.47 -18.12
N ASP A 149 13.67 -35.02 -17.41
CA ASP A 149 13.53 -35.33 -15.98
C ASP A 149 13.40 -34.06 -15.11
N ASN A 150 12.62 -34.17 -14.03
CA ASN A 150 12.40 -33.15 -13.00
C ASN A 150 11.79 -31.83 -13.51
N VAL A 151 11.14 -31.82 -14.68
CA VAL A 151 10.51 -30.60 -15.20
C VAL A 151 9.31 -30.18 -14.34
N GLU A 152 8.66 -31.13 -13.68
CA GLU A 152 7.49 -30.89 -12.83
C GLU A 152 7.81 -29.88 -11.72
N ASP A 153 8.94 -30.06 -11.04
CA ASP A 153 9.40 -29.18 -9.97
C ASP A 153 9.58 -27.74 -10.47
N TYR A 154 10.16 -27.57 -11.67
CA TYR A 154 10.32 -26.25 -12.25
C TYR A 154 8.97 -25.52 -12.34
N TYR A 155 7.92 -26.18 -12.84
CA TYR A 155 6.60 -25.56 -12.97
C TYR A 155 5.91 -25.36 -11.62
N ILE A 156 6.07 -26.29 -10.67
CA ILE A 156 5.49 -26.19 -9.32
C ILE A 156 6.09 -25.01 -8.55
N TYR A 157 7.40 -24.76 -8.67
CA TYR A 157 8.10 -23.75 -7.87
C TYR A 157 8.27 -22.40 -8.56
N ASN A 158 8.34 -22.36 -9.90
CA ASN A 158 8.67 -21.13 -10.64
C ASN A 158 7.48 -20.51 -11.38
N LYS A 159 6.32 -21.17 -11.46
CA LYS A 159 5.09 -20.61 -12.05
C LYS A 159 4.02 -20.41 -10.99
N SER A 160 3.10 -19.47 -11.23
CA SER A 160 1.93 -19.30 -10.35
C SER A 160 1.06 -20.57 -10.36
N PRO A 161 0.35 -20.90 -9.27
CA PRO A 161 -0.48 -22.11 -9.21
C PRO A 161 -1.47 -22.21 -10.37
N LYS A 162 -2.11 -21.10 -10.75
CA LYS A 162 -3.04 -21.04 -11.89
C LYS A 162 -2.35 -21.43 -13.21
N VAL A 163 -1.15 -20.92 -13.47
CA VAL A 163 -0.40 -21.23 -14.70
C VAL A 163 0.11 -22.67 -14.66
N ALA A 164 0.66 -23.12 -13.53
CA ALA A 164 1.16 -24.49 -13.37
C ALA A 164 0.05 -25.53 -13.61
N ILE A 165 -1.16 -25.31 -13.07
CA ILE A 165 -2.32 -26.18 -13.31
C ILE A 165 -2.58 -26.38 -14.81
N GLU A 166 -2.51 -25.31 -15.61
CA GLU A 166 -2.77 -25.40 -17.04
C GLU A 166 -1.68 -26.19 -17.79
N TYR A 167 -0.41 -26.07 -17.39
CA TYR A 167 0.65 -26.95 -17.90
C TYR A 167 0.37 -28.42 -17.61
N PHE A 168 0.02 -28.76 -16.36
CA PHE A 168 -0.27 -30.14 -15.95
C PHE A 168 -1.54 -30.71 -16.62
N LYS A 169 -2.58 -29.91 -16.80
CA LYS A 169 -3.78 -30.31 -17.56
C LYS A 169 -3.44 -30.59 -19.02
N ARG A 170 -2.64 -29.72 -19.63
CA ARG A 170 -2.25 -29.81 -21.04
C ARG A 170 -1.39 -31.04 -21.31
N ILE A 171 -0.36 -31.30 -20.50
CA ILE A 171 0.45 -32.52 -20.64
C ILE A 171 -0.38 -33.79 -20.42
N ASN A 172 -1.31 -33.80 -19.46
CA ASN A 172 -2.17 -34.96 -19.23
C ASN A 172 -3.08 -35.24 -20.44
N LYS A 173 -3.66 -34.20 -21.05
CA LYS A 173 -4.42 -34.31 -22.30
C LYS A 173 -3.55 -34.82 -23.45
N LEU A 174 -2.36 -34.25 -23.61
CA LEU A 174 -1.43 -34.59 -24.69
C LEU A 174 -0.95 -36.04 -24.62
N ARG A 175 -0.61 -36.53 -23.43
CA ARG A 175 -0.19 -37.93 -23.25
C ARG A 175 -1.29 -38.89 -23.65
N LYS A 176 -2.55 -38.58 -23.30
CA LYS A 176 -3.72 -39.37 -23.74
C LYS A 176 -3.89 -39.31 -25.26
N GLU A 177 -3.83 -38.11 -25.83
CA GLU A 177 -3.89 -37.90 -27.28
C GLU A 177 -2.81 -38.76 -27.98
N MET A 178 -1.58 -38.74 -27.50
CA MET A 178 -0.42 -39.44 -28.07
C MET A 178 -0.34 -40.94 -27.72
N GLY A 179 -1.30 -41.50 -26.98
CA GLY A 179 -1.27 -42.91 -26.57
C GLY A 179 -0.15 -43.26 -25.57
N MET A 180 0.38 -42.26 -24.87
CA MET A 180 1.43 -42.42 -23.86
C MET A 180 0.84 -42.84 -22.52
N ARG A 181 1.64 -43.51 -21.68
CA ARG A 181 1.22 -43.91 -20.31
C ARG A 181 0.78 -42.71 -19.49
N SER A 182 -0.37 -42.79 -18.83
CA SER A 182 -0.86 -41.76 -17.92
C SER A 182 0.03 -41.66 -16.68
N VAL A 183 0.33 -40.43 -16.24
CA VAL A 183 1.07 -40.18 -15.00
C VAL A 183 0.05 -39.84 -13.90
N LYS A 184 -0.26 -40.82 -13.04
CA LYS A 184 -1.27 -40.67 -11.97
C LYS A 184 -0.95 -39.50 -11.02
N GLU A 185 0.34 -39.22 -10.83
CA GLU A 185 0.84 -38.15 -9.97
C GLU A 185 0.42 -36.75 -10.45
N TYR A 186 0.26 -36.52 -11.75
CA TYR A 186 -0.17 -35.21 -12.27
C TYR A 186 -1.56 -34.82 -11.77
N MET A 187 -2.48 -35.78 -11.62
CA MET A 187 -3.80 -35.49 -11.05
C MET A 187 -3.72 -35.13 -9.56
N LYS A 188 -2.77 -35.72 -8.83
CA LYS A 188 -2.50 -35.35 -7.43
C LYS A 188 -1.90 -33.95 -7.36
N ILE A 189 -0.89 -33.66 -8.19
CA ILE A 189 -0.27 -32.32 -8.30
C ILE A 189 -1.31 -31.26 -8.69
N ILE A 190 -2.17 -31.52 -9.67
CA ILE A 190 -3.26 -30.60 -10.05
C ILE A 190 -4.17 -30.36 -8.85
N LYS A 191 -4.63 -31.40 -8.14
CA LYS A 191 -5.46 -31.24 -6.94
C LYS A 191 -4.74 -30.45 -5.84
N ASP A 192 -3.45 -30.67 -5.64
CA ASP A 192 -2.64 -29.95 -4.66
C ASP A 192 -2.42 -28.49 -5.05
N LEU A 193 -2.22 -28.21 -6.34
CA LEU A 193 -2.11 -26.85 -6.88
C LEU A 193 -3.46 -26.15 -6.89
N GLU A 194 -4.57 -26.83 -7.18
CA GLU A 194 -5.94 -26.32 -7.07
C GLU A 194 -6.29 -26.05 -5.62
N LYS A 195 -5.84 -26.92 -4.70
CA LYS A 195 -5.94 -26.70 -3.25
C LYS A 195 -5.09 -25.49 -2.84
N LYS A 196 -3.86 -25.34 -3.34
CA LYS A 196 -3.03 -24.13 -3.10
C LYS A 196 -3.66 -22.87 -3.71
N ALA A 197 -4.24 -22.95 -4.89
CA ALA A 197 -4.96 -21.85 -5.54
C ALA A 197 -6.25 -21.49 -4.78
N LYS A 198 -6.96 -22.49 -4.23
CA LYS A 198 -8.12 -22.29 -3.33
C LYS A 198 -7.70 -21.84 -1.91
N MET A 199 -6.51 -22.24 -1.45
CA MET A 199 -5.86 -21.82 -0.19
C MET A 199 -5.14 -20.48 -0.32
N SER A 200 -5.11 -19.84 -1.50
CA SER A 200 -5.03 -18.38 -1.66
C SER A 200 -6.36 -17.70 -1.24
N SER A 201 -7.05 -18.33 -0.29
CA SER A 201 -8.35 -17.94 0.20
C SER A 201 -8.28 -16.50 0.71
N SER A 202 -9.26 -15.69 0.32
CA SER A 202 -9.66 -14.46 1.01
C SER A 202 -10.13 -14.71 2.45
N ILE A 203 -9.84 -15.88 3.02
CA ILE A 203 -10.09 -16.17 4.43
C ILE A 203 -9.07 -15.39 5.26
N PRO A 204 -9.55 -14.52 6.16
CA PRO A 204 -8.68 -13.77 7.05
C PRO A 204 -7.87 -14.66 7.98
N PHE A 205 -6.66 -14.20 8.30
CA PHE A 205 -5.82 -14.76 9.34
C PHE A 205 -6.59 -14.72 10.67
N ASN A 206 -6.94 -15.90 11.18
CA ASN A 206 -7.62 -16.11 12.46
C ASN A 206 -9.03 -15.48 12.58
N GLN A 207 -10.05 -16.22 12.13
CA GLN A 207 -11.47 -15.83 12.22
C GLN A 207 -12.05 -15.77 13.64
N LYS A 208 -11.31 -16.20 14.67
CA LYS A 208 -11.74 -16.18 16.08
C LYS A 208 -11.33 -14.89 16.81
N ALA A 209 -10.72 -13.93 16.11
CA ALA A 209 -10.31 -12.66 16.68
C ALA A 209 -11.48 -11.91 17.33
N LYS A 210 -11.24 -11.29 18.49
CA LYS A 210 -12.19 -10.38 19.12
C LYS A 210 -11.84 -8.96 18.70
N TRP A 211 -12.61 -8.41 17.76
CA TRP A 211 -12.28 -7.13 17.15
C TRP A 211 -12.55 -5.93 18.06
N LYS A 212 -11.51 -5.12 18.26
CA LYS A 212 -11.56 -3.81 18.90
C LYS A 212 -11.31 -2.73 17.85
N LYS A 213 -12.26 -1.80 17.72
CA LYS A 213 -12.11 -0.59 16.89
C LYS A 213 -11.03 0.30 17.48
N LEU A 214 -10.03 0.68 16.67
CA LEU A 214 -8.99 1.62 17.07
C LEU A 214 -9.27 3.04 16.59
N PHE A 215 -9.52 3.22 15.28
CA PHE A 215 -9.75 4.53 14.68
C PHE A 215 -10.44 4.41 13.31
N SER A 216 -10.90 5.54 12.77
CA SER A 216 -11.55 5.71 11.48
C SER A 216 -10.98 6.92 10.74
N ARG A 217 -10.46 6.73 9.52
CA ARG A 217 -9.80 7.79 8.73
C ARG A 217 -10.07 7.64 7.24
N GLU A 218 -10.08 8.74 6.51
CA GLU A 218 -10.11 8.71 5.05
C GLU A 218 -8.70 8.37 4.52
N TYR A 219 -8.47 7.10 4.17
CA TYR A 219 -7.19 6.65 3.62
C TYR A 219 -7.38 5.86 2.33
N ALA A 220 -6.46 6.07 1.39
CA ALA A 220 -6.33 5.24 0.19
C ALA A 220 -5.55 3.96 0.49
N VAL A 221 -5.60 2.98 -0.43
CA VAL A 221 -5.06 1.62 -0.24
C VAL A 221 -3.59 1.62 0.17
N GLN A 222 -2.73 2.43 -0.44
CA GLN A 222 -1.30 2.44 -0.11
C GLN A 222 -1.03 2.77 1.35
N TYR A 223 -1.66 3.84 1.85
CA TYR A 223 -1.45 4.24 3.24
C TYR A 223 -2.03 3.20 4.18
N THR A 224 -3.22 2.65 3.87
CA THR A 224 -3.84 1.58 4.66
C THR A 224 -2.99 0.30 4.67
N GLU A 225 -2.34 -0.05 3.57
CA GLU A 225 -1.41 -1.17 3.48
C GLU A 225 -0.16 -0.94 4.33
N ALA A 226 0.47 0.23 4.23
CA ALA A 226 1.63 0.57 5.07
C ALA A 226 1.26 0.56 6.57
N SER A 227 0.07 1.07 6.89
CA SER A 227 -0.54 1.06 8.21
C SER A 227 -0.71 -0.36 8.75
N LEU A 228 -1.33 -1.27 7.99
CA LEU A 228 -1.49 -2.69 8.34
C LEU A 228 -0.13 -3.40 8.58
N ARG A 229 0.84 -3.16 7.68
CA ARG A 229 2.15 -3.83 7.72
C ARG A 229 3.04 -3.30 8.84
N SER A 230 2.82 -2.07 9.28
CA SER A 230 3.62 -1.43 10.34
C SER A 230 3.38 -1.95 11.76
N LEU A 231 2.47 -2.91 11.94
CA LEU A 231 2.22 -3.64 13.18
C LEU A 231 2.47 -5.16 13.02
N SER A 232 2.83 -5.60 11.81
CA SER A 232 3.10 -7.00 11.49
C SER A 232 4.55 -7.38 11.78
N PRO A 233 4.90 -8.69 11.73
CA PRO A 233 6.28 -9.16 11.90
C PRO A 233 7.31 -8.59 10.92
N GLU A 234 6.89 -7.84 9.89
CA GLU A 234 7.79 -7.09 9.00
C GLU A 234 8.63 -6.05 9.73
N VAL A 235 8.17 -5.56 10.88
CA VAL A 235 8.84 -4.53 11.69
C VAL A 235 9.27 -5.04 13.07
N LYS A 236 9.48 -6.36 13.21
CA LYS A 236 9.88 -7.00 14.47
C LYS A 236 11.24 -6.54 15.02
N ASP A 237 12.06 -5.93 14.17
CA ASP A 237 13.33 -5.30 14.54
C ASP A 237 13.14 -3.93 15.21
N ILE A 238 11.98 -3.31 15.02
CA ILE A 238 11.59 -2.04 15.63
C ILE A 238 10.68 -2.26 16.83
N LEU A 239 9.64 -3.07 16.66
CA LEU A 239 8.58 -3.24 17.67
C LEU A 239 8.81 -4.46 18.57
N PRO A 240 8.61 -4.33 19.89
CA PRO A 240 8.82 -5.43 20.84
C PRO A 240 7.79 -6.56 20.72
N PHE A 241 6.64 -6.30 20.10
CA PHE A 241 5.61 -7.30 19.78
C PHE A 241 4.92 -6.89 18.48
N THR A 242 4.56 -7.87 17.66
CA THR A 242 3.90 -7.68 16.36
C THR A 242 2.87 -8.79 16.16
N PHE A 243 1.85 -8.55 15.34
CA PHE A 243 0.75 -9.49 15.12
C PHE A 243 0.07 -9.26 13.76
N PHE A 244 -0.63 -10.29 13.24
CA PHE A 244 -1.27 -10.23 11.92
C PHE A 244 -2.77 -9.93 12.00
N GLU A 245 -3.40 -10.12 13.16
CA GLU A 245 -4.84 -9.97 13.41
C GLU A 245 -5.25 -8.49 13.45
N GLN A 246 -5.21 -7.89 12.28
CA GLN A 246 -5.54 -6.51 12.00
C GLN A 246 -6.38 -6.46 10.72
N ILE A 247 -7.33 -5.54 10.67
CA ILE A 247 -8.18 -5.37 9.51
C ILE A 247 -8.64 -3.93 9.37
N TYR A 248 -8.74 -3.47 8.13
CA TYR A 248 -9.41 -2.24 7.79
C TYR A 248 -10.68 -2.56 7.00
N VAL A 249 -11.79 -1.93 7.38
CA VAL A 249 -13.09 -2.05 6.72
C VAL A 249 -13.64 -0.68 6.37
N PRO A 250 -14.48 -0.53 5.34
CA PRO A 250 -15.11 0.73 5.02
C PRO A 250 -16.29 1.01 5.97
N GLU A 251 -16.33 2.18 6.60
CA GLU A 251 -17.51 2.68 7.34
C GLU A 251 -17.73 4.16 7.01
N ASN A 252 -18.93 4.54 6.56
CA ASN A 252 -19.34 5.95 6.36
C ASN A 252 -18.34 6.81 5.56
N SER A 253 -17.75 6.23 4.50
CA SER A 253 -16.72 6.83 3.62
C SER A 253 -15.29 6.82 4.17
N ASN A 254 -15.07 6.34 5.39
CA ASN A 254 -13.75 6.16 5.99
C ASN A 254 -13.30 4.69 5.97
N GLN A 255 -12.01 4.49 6.22
CA GLN A 255 -11.39 3.22 6.55
C GLN A 255 -11.21 3.10 8.06
N VAL A 256 -11.77 2.03 8.64
CA VAL A 256 -11.78 1.79 10.08
C VAL A 256 -10.87 0.62 10.42
N CYS A 257 -9.90 0.88 11.29
CA CYS A 257 -8.97 -0.13 11.78
C CYS A 257 -9.57 -0.89 12.97
N TYR A 258 -9.66 -2.20 12.83
CA TYR A 258 -9.93 -3.14 13.90
C TYR A 258 -8.71 -4.03 14.13
N VAL A 259 -8.48 -4.37 15.39
CA VAL A 259 -7.42 -5.29 15.82
C VAL A 259 -7.99 -6.33 16.76
N ASP A 260 -7.36 -7.50 16.84
CA ASP A 260 -7.67 -8.45 17.90
C ASP A 260 -7.32 -7.85 19.28
N GLU A 261 -8.29 -7.80 20.17
CA GLU A 261 -8.17 -7.16 21.47
C GLU A 261 -7.08 -7.79 22.35
N ALA A 262 -6.94 -9.12 22.33
CA ALA A 262 -5.95 -9.80 23.15
C ALA A 262 -4.52 -9.51 22.67
N ASN A 263 -4.29 -9.58 21.35
CA ASN A 263 -3.00 -9.23 20.75
C ASN A 263 -2.71 -7.74 20.88
N TRP A 264 -3.72 -6.88 20.77
CA TRP A 264 -3.58 -5.45 21.01
C TRP A 264 -3.12 -5.15 22.44
N ASN A 265 -3.72 -5.80 23.44
CA ASN A 265 -3.33 -5.62 24.84
C ASN A 265 -1.91 -6.15 25.11
N LYS A 266 -1.49 -7.25 24.46
CA LYS A 266 -0.10 -7.72 24.51
C LYS A 266 0.87 -6.72 23.87
N PHE A 267 0.49 -6.14 22.73
CA PHE A 267 1.25 -5.10 22.06
C PHE A 267 1.47 -3.88 22.96
N LEU A 268 0.41 -3.34 23.57
CA LEU A 268 0.55 -2.20 24.49
C LEU A 268 1.43 -2.53 25.71
N LYS A 269 1.26 -3.72 26.31
CA LYS A 269 2.08 -4.14 27.47
C LYS A 269 3.56 -4.27 27.11
N SER A 270 3.90 -4.86 25.95
CA SER A 270 5.29 -5.02 25.53
C SER A 270 5.95 -3.67 25.23
N MET A 271 5.18 -2.75 24.66
CA MET A 271 5.57 -1.37 24.40
C MET A 271 5.93 -0.61 25.67
N TYR A 272 5.09 -0.66 26.69
CA TYR A 272 5.40 -0.03 27.99
C TYR A 272 6.60 -0.67 28.68
N LYS A 273 6.78 -1.98 28.55
CA LYS A 273 7.94 -2.68 29.10
C LYS A 273 9.24 -2.28 28.38
N ALA A 274 9.20 -2.18 27.04
CA ALA A 274 10.38 -1.89 26.25
C ALA A 274 10.78 -0.40 26.29
N TRP A 275 9.80 0.50 26.34
CA TRP A 275 9.96 1.95 26.21
C TRP A 275 9.35 2.72 27.39
N GLY A 276 9.42 2.10 28.57
CA GLY A 276 9.04 2.73 29.83
C GLY A 276 9.97 3.89 30.23
N PRO A 277 9.74 4.51 31.39
CA PRO A 277 10.44 5.73 31.79
C PRO A 277 11.97 5.61 31.86
N LYS A 278 12.50 4.42 32.18
CA LYS A 278 13.93 4.15 32.23
C LYS A 278 14.57 4.06 30.83
N ASP A 279 13.79 3.64 29.84
CA ASP A 279 14.25 3.30 28.49
C ASP A 279 13.75 4.30 27.43
N PHE A 280 13.10 5.39 27.83
CA PHE A 280 12.57 6.39 26.90
C PHE A 280 13.65 6.99 25.96
N ARG A 281 14.89 7.15 26.44
CA ARG A 281 16.03 7.56 25.61
C ARG A 281 16.28 6.59 24.44
N LYS A 282 16.11 5.28 24.66
CA LYS A 282 16.22 4.26 23.62
C LYS A 282 15.12 4.43 22.58
N PHE A 283 13.87 4.61 23.01
CA PHE A 283 12.75 4.92 22.11
C PHE A 283 13.05 6.13 21.23
N ARG A 284 13.45 7.25 21.85
CA ARG A 284 13.79 8.48 21.14
C ARG A 284 14.87 8.26 20.08
N ASN A 285 15.93 7.53 20.42
CA ASN A 285 17.02 7.25 19.48
C ASN A 285 16.54 6.43 18.28
N VAL A 286 15.72 5.39 18.51
CA VAL A 286 15.17 4.58 17.42
C VAL A 286 14.21 5.42 16.56
N PHE A 287 13.31 6.19 17.18
CA PHE A 287 12.38 7.09 16.48
C PHE A 287 13.13 8.07 15.57
N MET A 288 14.10 8.79 16.13
CA MET A 288 14.91 9.77 15.37
C MET A 288 15.71 9.10 14.25
N LYS A 289 16.33 7.94 14.52
CA LYS A 289 17.09 7.19 13.52
C LYS A 289 16.20 6.77 12.35
N THR A 290 15.05 6.16 12.63
CA THR A 290 14.12 5.66 11.61
C THR A 290 13.54 6.80 10.78
N GLY A 291 13.08 7.88 11.41
CA GLY A 291 12.59 9.08 10.72
C GLY A 291 13.64 9.72 9.81
N ASN A 292 14.86 9.92 10.33
CA ASN A 292 15.96 10.47 9.54
C ASN A 292 16.36 9.56 8.37
N GLN A 293 16.39 8.24 8.56
CA GLN A 293 16.69 7.28 7.51
C GLN A 293 15.62 7.25 6.41
N TYR A 294 14.34 7.43 6.76
CA TYR A 294 13.24 7.55 5.82
C TYR A 294 13.37 8.84 4.99
N VAL A 295 13.47 9.99 5.65
CA VAL A 295 13.56 11.30 4.96
C VAL A 295 14.84 11.40 4.12
N SER A 296 15.99 10.97 4.65
CA SER A 296 17.26 11.02 3.91
C SER A 296 17.23 10.17 2.65
N TYR A 297 16.58 9.00 2.71
CA TYR A 297 16.38 8.17 1.53
C TYR A 297 15.50 8.87 0.49
N CYS A 298 14.37 9.45 0.90
CA CYS A 298 13.48 10.18 -0.01
C CYS A 298 14.20 11.37 -0.67
N LYS A 299 14.96 12.16 0.10
CA LYS A 299 15.83 13.24 -0.39
C LYS A 299 16.89 12.77 -1.38
N LYS A 300 17.47 11.59 -1.14
CA LYS A 300 18.47 11.01 -2.03
C LYS A 300 17.83 10.62 -3.37
N VAL A 301 16.70 9.92 -3.32
CA VAL A 301 15.94 9.49 -4.51
C VAL A 301 15.46 10.69 -5.32
N SER A 302 15.00 11.76 -4.65
CA SER A 302 14.51 12.96 -5.33
C SER A 302 15.57 13.71 -6.15
N LYS A 303 16.86 13.44 -5.90
CA LYS A 303 18.00 14.03 -6.63
C LYS A 303 18.52 13.13 -7.75
N MET A 304 18.03 11.90 -7.87
CA MET A 304 18.47 10.97 -8.92
C MET A 304 17.80 11.30 -10.26
N ASN A 305 18.44 10.93 -11.37
CA ASN A 305 17.80 10.94 -12.69
C ASN A 305 16.86 9.73 -12.83
N ILE A 306 15.70 9.77 -12.16
CA ILE A 306 14.75 8.65 -12.12
C ILE A 306 14.20 8.31 -13.52
N LYS A 307 14.08 9.30 -14.41
CA LYS A 307 13.56 9.16 -15.78
C LYS A 307 14.39 8.21 -16.64
N SER A 308 15.71 8.13 -16.41
CA SER A 308 16.60 7.25 -17.18
C SER A 308 16.62 5.80 -16.67
N LEU A 309 15.99 5.52 -15.53
CA LEU A 309 16.01 4.19 -14.93
C LEU A 309 15.07 3.21 -15.65
N THR A 310 15.47 1.95 -15.74
CA THR A 310 14.59 0.85 -16.18
C THR A 310 13.51 0.55 -15.13
N ASN A 311 12.42 -0.14 -15.52
CA ASN A 311 11.37 -0.52 -14.56
C ASN A 311 11.91 -1.39 -13.41
N GLN A 312 12.88 -2.26 -13.67
CA GLN A 312 13.51 -3.07 -12.61
C GLN A 312 14.28 -2.21 -11.60
N GLN A 313 15.01 -1.20 -12.07
CA GLN A 313 15.70 -0.25 -11.18
C GLN A 313 14.70 0.59 -10.39
N LEU A 314 13.61 1.03 -11.03
CA LEU A 314 12.54 1.79 -10.38
C LEU A 314 11.85 0.97 -9.28
N VAL A 315 11.57 -0.32 -9.54
CA VAL A 315 11.02 -1.27 -8.56
C VAL A 315 11.94 -1.46 -7.36
N ARG A 316 13.28 -1.51 -7.56
CA ARG A 316 14.23 -1.58 -6.44
C ARG A 316 14.14 -0.34 -5.54
N LEU A 317 14.06 0.85 -6.14
CA LEU A 317 13.88 2.08 -5.36
C LEU A 317 12.53 2.12 -4.64
N TYR A 318 11.47 1.67 -5.31
CA TYR A 318 10.14 1.60 -4.74
C TYR A 318 10.04 0.63 -3.56
N ARG A 319 10.62 -0.57 -3.65
CA ARG A 319 10.68 -1.53 -2.53
C ARG A 319 11.46 -0.96 -1.33
N GLU A 320 12.59 -0.31 -1.58
CA GLU A 320 13.37 0.32 -0.53
C GLU A 320 12.63 1.49 0.15
N TYR A 321 11.90 2.29 -0.63
CA TYR A 321 10.97 3.29 -0.09
C TYR A 321 9.90 2.62 0.78
N GLN A 322 9.22 1.58 0.27
CA GLN A 322 8.16 0.86 0.97
C GLN A 322 8.64 0.29 2.30
N LYS A 323 9.80 -0.38 2.30
CA LYS A 323 10.43 -0.87 3.54
C LYS A 323 10.58 0.25 4.57
N ARG A 324 11.17 1.38 4.17
CA ARG A 324 11.45 2.51 5.08
C ARG A 324 10.18 3.18 5.59
N VAL A 325 9.19 3.39 4.73
CA VAL A 325 7.92 4.02 5.15
C VAL A 325 7.16 3.09 6.09
N ILE A 326 7.17 1.77 5.89
CA ILE A 326 6.54 0.81 6.80
C ILE A 326 7.21 0.83 8.18
N HIS A 327 8.55 0.80 8.22
CA HIS A 327 9.34 0.89 9.45
C HIS A 327 9.05 2.19 10.21
N TYR A 328 8.97 3.30 9.48
CA TYR A 328 8.64 4.59 10.06
C TYR A 328 7.17 4.69 10.51
N THR A 329 6.24 4.08 9.78
CA THR A 329 4.79 4.07 10.09
C THR A 329 4.51 3.39 11.43
N SER A 330 5.36 2.47 11.89
CA SER A 330 5.27 1.88 13.24
C SER A 330 5.31 2.96 14.34
N PHE A 331 5.95 4.10 14.09
CA PHE A 331 5.97 5.23 15.01
C PHE A 331 4.70 6.07 15.00
N ILE A 332 3.81 5.92 14.02
CA ILE A 332 2.47 6.51 14.05
C ILE A 332 1.65 5.92 15.19
N TRP A 333 1.66 4.60 15.34
CA TRP A 333 0.99 3.92 16.44
C TRP A 333 1.65 4.23 17.77
N THR A 334 2.94 3.94 17.85
CA THR A 334 3.63 3.92 19.14
C THR A 334 3.72 5.29 19.78
N THR A 335 3.96 6.35 19.00
CA THR A 335 3.95 7.72 19.52
C THR A 335 2.55 8.14 19.98
N PHE A 336 1.50 7.75 19.26
CA PHE A 336 0.12 8.10 19.60
C PHE A 336 -0.26 7.53 20.98
N PHE A 337 -0.08 6.22 21.17
CA PHE A 337 -0.46 5.55 22.42
C PHE A 337 0.45 5.88 23.59
N LEU A 338 1.76 6.03 23.36
CA LEU A 338 2.67 6.45 24.43
C LEU A 338 2.40 7.89 24.84
N ASN A 339 2.13 8.79 23.89
CA ASN A 339 1.74 10.16 24.21
C ASN A 339 0.47 10.20 25.07
N GLU A 340 -0.57 9.44 24.70
CA GLU A 340 -1.80 9.34 25.49
C GLU A 340 -1.52 8.85 26.91
N PHE A 341 -0.79 7.73 27.03
CA PHE A 341 -0.45 7.14 28.33
C PHE A 341 0.32 8.11 29.25
N TYR A 342 1.40 8.72 28.73
CA TYR A 342 2.21 9.64 29.51
C TYR A 342 1.44 10.93 29.83
N SER A 343 0.57 11.40 28.92
CA SER A 343 -0.31 12.53 29.19
C SER A 343 -1.27 12.27 30.34
N GLU A 344 -1.89 11.09 30.41
CA GLU A 344 -2.76 10.73 31.53
C GLU A 344 -1.97 10.61 32.84
N LYS A 345 -0.80 9.98 32.81
CA LYS A 345 0.08 9.90 33.99
C LYS A 345 0.52 11.28 34.49
N ALA A 346 0.83 12.21 33.59
CA ALA A 346 1.16 13.57 33.96
C ALA A 346 -0.02 14.28 34.65
N LYS A 347 -1.24 14.08 34.16
CA LYS A 347 -2.44 14.65 34.78
C LYS A 347 -2.72 14.04 36.14
N GLU A 348 -2.58 12.72 36.31
CA GLU A 348 -2.72 12.05 37.61
C GLU A 348 -1.74 12.63 38.63
N ILE A 349 -0.47 12.80 38.24
CA ILE A 349 0.57 13.41 39.07
C ILE A 349 0.18 14.83 39.47
N ILE A 350 -0.22 15.68 38.51
CA ILE A 350 -0.59 17.07 38.78
C ILE A 350 -1.78 17.12 39.75
N HIS A 351 -2.87 16.41 39.46
CA HIS A 351 -4.05 16.40 40.33
C HIS A 351 -3.76 15.92 41.75
N SER A 352 -2.88 14.92 41.91
CA SER A 352 -2.48 14.44 43.24
C SER A 352 -1.78 15.49 44.11
N LYS A 353 -1.38 16.63 43.52
CA LYS A 353 -0.68 17.74 44.17
C LYS A 353 -1.51 19.02 44.28
N LEU A 354 -2.67 19.08 43.62
CA LEU A 354 -3.55 20.24 43.65
C LEU A 354 -4.42 20.26 44.90
N LYS A 355 -4.80 21.46 45.34
CA LYS A 355 -5.85 21.65 46.35
C LYS A 355 -7.24 21.49 45.69
N GLU A 356 -8.27 21.17 46.49
CA GLU A 356 -9.64 20.84 46.01
C GLU A 356 -10.29 21.87 45.05
N ASN A 357 -9.82 23.12 44.99
CA ASN A 357 -10.37 24.19 44.13
C ASN A 357 -9.33 24.85 43.21
N GLU A 358 -8.17 24.24 43.02
CA GLU A 358 -7.10 24.83 42.21
C GLU A 358 -7.19 24.40 40.74
N ASP A 359 -7.21 25.38 39.81
CA ASP A 359 -7.33 25.10 38.38
C ASP A 359 -6.06 24.41 37.83
N PRO A 360 -6.17 23.19 37.28
CA PRO A 360 -5.04 22.45 36.71
C PRO A 360 -4.50 23.06 35.40
N HIS A 361 -5.26 23.93 34.72
CA HIS A 361 -4.98 24.35 33.34
C HIS A 361 -3.58 24.95 33.15
N GLN A 362 -3.19 25.89 34.02
CA GLN A 362 -1.87 26.52 33.98
C GLN A 362 -0.72 25.51 34.14
N TYR A 363 -0.94 24.42 34.88
CA TYR A 363 0.05 23.36 35.08
C TYR A 363 0.11 22.43 33.88
N TYR A 364 -1.02 22.16 33.24
CA TYR A 364 -1.06 21.43 31.96
C TYR A 364 -0.34 22.18 30.85
N GLU A 365 -0.55 23.49 30.73
CA GLU A 365 0.18 24.30 29.76
C GLU A 365 1.70 24.21 29.98
N ALA A 366 2.16 24.27 31.24
CA ALA A 366 3.58 24.18 31.57
C ALA A 366 4.22 22.85 31.12
N VAL A 367 3.50 21.73 31.26
CA VAL A 367 3.97 20.38 30.86
C VAL A 367 3.81 20.15 29.36
N PHE A 368 2.64 20.40 28.79
CA PHE A 368 2.34 20.03 27.41
C PHE A 368 2.80 21.06 26.37
N THR A 369 3.35 22.19 26.80
CA THR A 369 4.08 23.11 25.90
C THR A 369 5.51 22.59 25.68
N PRO A 370 5.87 22.16 24.47
CA PRO A 370 7.19 21.56 24.21
C PRO A 370 8.31 22.61 24.16
N ASN A 371 9.52 22.21 24.57
CA ASN A 371 10.72 23.08 24.50
C ASN A 371 11.17 23.34 23.05
N LYS A 372 10.84 22.43 22.14
CA LYS A 372 11.15 22.52 20.70
C LYS A 372 9.84 22.62 19.93
N ARG A 373 9.87 23.29 18.78
CA ARG A 373 8.70 23.43 17.90
C ARG A 373 8.90 22.57 16.67
N ALA A 374 7.93 21.70 16.39
CA ALA A 374 7.76 21.06 15.09
C ALA A 374 7.34 22.11 14.05
N ALA A 375 7.33 21.75 12.76
CA ALA A 375 7.27 22.71 11.66
C ALA A 375 6.04 23.61 11.69
N ILE A 376 4.84 23.07 11.97
CA ILE A 376 3.61 23.86 12.07
C ILE A 376 3.69 24.88 13.21
N LEU A 377 4.14 24.46 14.39
CA LEU A 377 4.30 25.34 15.55
C LEU A 377 5.41 26.36 15.33
N GLU A 378 6.48 26.00 14.64
CA GLU A 378 7.57 26.89 14.28
C GLU A 378 7.10 27.96 13.28
N LEU A 379 6.36 27.57 12.24
CA LEU A 379 5.75 28.49 11.28
C LEU A 379 4.81 29.46 12.00
N THR A 380 3.91 28.94 12.84
CA THR A 380 2.99 29.74 13.66
C THR A 380 3.73 30.77 14.50
N HIS A 381 4.79 30.34 15.19
CA HIS A 381 5.60 31.24 16.01
C HIS A 381 6.25 32.34 15.15
N ARG A 382 6.92 31.99 14.06
CA ARG A 382 7.61 32.95 13.17
C ARG A 382 6.65 33.94 12.52
N VAL A 383 5.45 33.51 12.15
CA VAL A 383 4.41 34.38 11.59
C VAL A 383 3.85 35.33 12.65
N SER A 384 3.69 34.85 13.89
CA SER A 384 3.11 35.63 14.97
C SER A 384 4.08 36.63 15.60
N THR A 385 5.38 36.33 15.64
CA THR A 385 6.40 37.18 16.29
C THR A 385 7.31 37.93 15.31
N GLY A 386 7.40 37.47 14.06
CA GLY A 386 8.32 38.02 13.07
C GLY A 386 7.76 39.19 12.27
N ASN A 387 8.66 40.00 11.72
CA ASN A 387 8.30 41.02 10.72
C ASN A 387 8.13 40.36 9.34
N LEU A 388 6.91 40.40 8.79
CA LEU A 388 6.53 39.73 7.54
C LEU A 388 6.82 40.61 6.32
N THR A 389 8.11 40.76 5.99
CA THR A 389 8.54 41.37 4.73
C THR A 389 8.39 40.39 3.56
N LYS A 390 8.44 40.90 2.32
CA LYS A 390 8.38 40.07 1.12
C LYS A 390 9.48 38.99 1.09
N GLU A 391 10.66 39.30 1.61
CA GLU A 391 11.79 38.37 1.65
C GLU A 391 11.65 37.32 2.75
N SER A 392 11.22 37.72 3.97
CA SER A 392 10.98 36.74 5.04
C SER A 392 9.86 35.76 4.69
N ILE A 393 8.82 36.21 3.98
CA ILE A 393 7.76 35.32 3.45
C ILE A 393 8.31 34.30 2.46
N LYS A 394 9.24 34.68 1.57
CA LYS A 394 9.89 33.73 0.64
C LYS A 394 10.74 32.69 1.39
N GLN A 395 11.46 33.11 2.42
CA GLN A 395 12.25 32.19 3.25
C GLN A 395 11.35 31.20 4.00
N LEU A 396 10.25 31.68 4.59
CA LEU A 396 9.25 30.82 5.24
C LEU A 396 8.64 29.84 4.24
N TYR A 397 8.26 30.30 3.05
CA TYR A 397 7.74 29.44 1.99
C TYR A 397 8.74 28.33 1.60
N ALA A 398 10.01 28.70 1.34
CA ALA A 398 11.04 27.72 0.96
C ALA A 398 11.21 26.63 2.03
N ARG A 399 11.07 27.01 3.30
CA ARG A 399 11.21 26.10 4.44
C ARG A 399 9.97 25.25 4.72
N PHE A 400 8.74 25.75 4.50
CA PHE A 400 7.51 25.14 5.01
C PHE A 400 6.50 24.72 3.93
N LYS A 401 6.79 24.90 2.63
CA LYS A 401 5.89 24.51 1.52
C LYS A 401 5.44 23.04 1.52
N TRP A 402 6.13 22.16 2.23
CA TRP A 402 5.85 20.73 2.31
C TRP A 402 4.83 20.35 3.41
N ILE A 403 4.41 21.29 4.27
CA ILE A 403 3.42 21.04 5.33
C ILE A 403 2.14 20.30 4.87
N PRO A 404 1.54 20.58 3.70
CA PRO A 404 0.31 19.89 3.28
C PRO A 404 0.54 18.43 2.82
N CYS A 405 1.78 17.97 2.64
CA CYS A 405 2.10 16.68 2.03
C CYS A 405 1.85 15.46 2.95
N LEU A 406 0.63 15.24 3.43
CA LEU A 406 0.32 14.11 4.30
C LEU A 406 0.32 12.75 3.57
N ASP A 407 -0.12 12.72 2.32
CA ASP A 407 -0.18 11.52 1.50
C ASP A 407 0.27 11.85 0.07
N ILE A 408 0.52 10.83 -0.75
CA ILE A 408 1.08 10.96 -2.11
C ILE A 408 0.22 11.80 -3.07
N HIS A 409 -1.05 12.01 -2.72
CA HIS A 409 -1.99 12.82 -3.49
C HIS A 409 -2.22 14.23 -2.90
N ASN A 410 -1.51 14.60 -1.83
CA ASN A 410 -1.53 15.95 -1.26
C ASN A 410 -0.28 16.72 -1.73
N PRO A 411 -0.41 17.63 -2.71
CA PRO A 411 0.73 18.37 -3.23
C PRO A 411 1.26 19.41 -2.23
N ALA A 412 2.52 19.80 -2.42
CA ALA A 412 3.10 20.94 -1.71
C ALA A 412 2.35 22.24 -2.04
N TRP A 413 2.35 23.19 -1.11
CA TRP A 413 1.81 24.52 -1.38
C TRP A 413 2.60 25.20 -2.49
N THR A 414 1.89 25.87 -3.40
CA THR A 414 2.50 26.91 -4.24
C THR A 414 2.79 28.15 -3.40
N PHE A 415 3.58 29.09 -3.94
CA PHE A 415 3.79 30.36 -3.25
C PHE A 415 2.48 31.16 -3.06
N GLY A 416 1.54 31.01 -4.01
CA GLY A 416 0.21 31.60 -3.91
C GLY A 416 -0.61 31.00 -2.78
N ASP A 417 -0.64 29.67 -2.68
CA ASP A 417 -1.36 28.96 -1.60
C ASP A 417 -0.78 29.31 -0.23
N PHE A 418 0.55 29.29 -0.10
CA PHE A 418 1.24 29.63 1.14
C PHE A 418 0.88 31.03 1.64
N LYS A 419 0.78 32.02 0.74
CA LYS A 419 0.36 33.38 1.10
C LYS A 419 -1.08 33.44 1.61
N LYS A 420 -1.99 32.67 1.02
CA LYS A 420 -3.40 32.61 1.47
C LYS A 420 -3.50 32.07 2.89
N HIS A 421 -2.76 30.99 3.18
CA HIS A 421 -2.74 30.36 4.50
C HIS A 421 -1.94 31.13 5.55
N LEU A 422 -1.09 32.10 5.18
CA LEU A 422 -0.21 32.80 6.12
C LEU A 422 -0.97 33.46 7.27
N SER A 423 -2.17 33.99 6.99
CA SER A 423 -3.03 34.63 7.99
C SER A 423 -3.56 33.64 9.06
N GLU A 424 -3.75 32.37 8.69
CA GLU A 424 -4.24 31.31 9.59
C GLU A 424 -3.22 30.98 10.68
N PHE A 425 -1.94 31.26 10.44
CA PHE A 425 -0.84 31.03 11.38
C PHE A 425 -0.59 32.20 12.33
N LYS A 426 -1.31 33.32 12.18
CA LYS A 426 -1.16 34.50 13.04
C LYS A 426 -2.02 34.33 14.29
N ARG A 427 -1.38 34.03 15.43
CA ARG A 427 -2.06 33.94 16.74
C ARG A 427 -2.04 35.28 17.46
N LYS A 428 -3.09 35.55 18.25
CA LYS A 428 -3.09 36.66 19.22
C LYS A 428 -1.96 36.43 20.23
N LYS A 429 -1.35 37.51 20.73
CA LYS A 429 -0.36 37.46 21.82
C LYS A 429 -1.05 36.81 23.02
N GLN A 430 -0.71 35.55 23.32
CA GLN A 430 -1.11 34.90 24.56
C GLN A 430 -0.17 35.35 25.68
N ASP A 431 -0.70 35.46 26.89
CA ASP A 431 0.12 35.64 28.08
C ASP A 431 1.10 34.47 28.21
N LYS A 432 2.31 34.77 28.70
CA LYS A 432 3.28 33.71 28.98
C LYS A 432 2.75 32.86 30.13
N GLY A 433 2.30 31.65 29.80
CA GLY A 433 1.93 30.65 30.81
C GLY A 433 3.08 30.32 31.76
N MET A 434 2.77 29.64 32.86
CA MET A 434 3.72 29.30 33.92
C MET A 434 4.95 28.55 33.37
N PRO A 435 6.19 28.96 33.72
CA PRO A 435 7.37 28.20 33.38
C PRO A 435 7.36 26.79 34.02
N TYR A 436 7.87 25.79 33.30
CA TYR A 436 7.89 24.41 33.78
C TYR A 436 8.64 24.23 35.11
N ASP A 437 9.80 24.88 35.29
CA ASP A 437 10.55 24.78 36.54
C ASP A 437 9.80 25.44 37.72
N SER A 438 9.04 26.51 37.45
CA SER A 438 8.14 27.12 38.44
C SER A 438 7.04 26.15 38.84
N MET A 439 6.41 25.46 37.87
CA MET A 439 5.42 24.41 38.12
C MET A 439 5.98 23.27 38.99
N VAL A 440 7.19 22.78 38.68
CA VAL A 440 7.87 21.73 39.45
C VAL A 440 8.06 22.15 40.91
N LYS A 441 8.47 23.41 41.12
CA LYS A 441 8.72 23.97 42.45
C LYS A 441 7.42 24.18 43.23
N ASN A 442 6.39 24.73 42.59
CA ASN A 442 5.09 25.01 43.20
C ASN A 442 4.40 23.73 43.69
N LEU A 443 4.36 22.69 42.85
CA LEU A 443 3.69 21.42 43.17
C LEU A 443 4.57 20.44 43.96
N LYS A 444 5.81 20.83 44.32
CA LYS A 444 6.79 19.99 45.04
C LYS A 444 6.94 18.60 44.40
N ILE A 445 7.15 18.56 43.09
CA ILE A 445 7.19 17.32 42.30
C ILE A 445 8.42 16.48 42.67
N SER A 446 8.22 15.18 42.91
CA SER A 446 9.31 14.23 43.22
C SER A 446 10.21 13.98 42.00
N SER A 447 11.44 13.48 42.20
CA SER A 447 12.34 13.14 41.08
C SER A 447 11.76 12.08 40.13
N LYS A 448 11.04 11.10 40.67
CA LYS A 448 10.35 10.04 39.91
C LYS A 448 9.23 10.63 39.05
N ASP A 449 8.39 11.49 39.63
CA ASP A 449 7.27 12.11 38.94
C ASP A 449 7.76 13.13 37.90
N ARG A 450 8.82 13.87 38.23
CA ARG A 450 9.48 14.80 37.31
C ARG A 450 9.91 14.10 36.02
N ASN A 451 10.49 12.91 36.10
CA ASN A 451 10.87 12.14 34.92
C ASN A 451 9.65 11.82 34.02
N ILE A 452 8.50 11.48 34.61
CA ILE A 452 7.25 11.25 33.86
C ILE A 452 6.75 12.52 33.18
N LEU A 453 6.78 13.65 33.90
CA LEU A 453 6.37 14.95 33.34
C LEU A 453 7.31 15.38 32.19
N GLU A 454 8.62 15.17 32.31
CA GLU A 454 9.59 15.46 31.26
C GLU A 454 9.38 14.59 30.00
N ILE A 455 9.09 13.30 30.19
CA ILE A 455 8.74 12.39 29.09
C ILE A 455 7.46 12.84 28.39
N SER A 456 6.44 13.24 29.16
CA SER A 456 5.16 13.74 28.63
C SER A 456 5.34 15.02 27.80
N LYS A 457 6.18 15.92 28.30
CA LYS A 457 6.59 17.14 27.60
C LYS A 457 7.34 16.83 26.30
N GLU A 458 8.19 15.81 26.29
CA GLU A 458 8.89 15.40 25.08
C GLU A 458 7.96 14.72 24.06
N PHE A 459 7.01 13.89 24.51
CA PHE A 459 5.99 13.32 23.62
C PHE A 459 5.11 14.38 22.95
N SER A 460 4.86 15.49 23.62
CA SER A 460 4.17 16.65 23.04
C SER A 460 4.90 17.24 21.83
N TYR A 461 6.23 17.11 21.76
CA TYR A 461 7.03 17.43 20.57
C TYR A 461 7.12 16.27 19.57
N ILE A 462 7.38 15.05 20.06
CA ILE A 462 7.56 13.85 19.21
C ILE A 462 6.30 13.57 18.37
N LYS A 463 5.10 13.76 18.93
CA LYS A 463 3.84 13.53 18.22
C LYS A 463 3.72 14.39 16.96
N ASP A 464 4.21 15.64 17.01
CA ASP A 464 4.14 16.59 15.89
C ASP A 464 5.34 16.38 14.94
N LEU A 465 6.53 16.18 15.50
CA LEU A 465 7.75 15.87 14.73
C LEU A 465 7.59 14.60 13.89
N ARG A 466 6.82 13.64 14.39
CA ARG A 466 6.42 12.49 13.60
C ARG A 466 5.79 12.96 12.30
N ASP A 467 4.69 13.71 12.35
CA ASP A 467 4.01 14.13 11.13
C ASP A 467 4.93 14.97 10.21
N ASP A 468 5.91 15.69 10.75
CA ASP A 468 6.95 16.35 9.97
C ASP A 468 7.80 15.37 9.16
N PHE A 469 8.33 14.30 9.77
CA PHE A 469 9.09 13.27 9.03
C PHE A 469 8.26 12.66 7.90
N ARG A 470 6.98 12.38 8.16
CA ARG A 470 6.05 11.86 7.15
C ARG A 470 5.92 12.85 6.00
N ARG A 471 5.54 14.10 6.31
CA ARG A 471 5.26 15.12 5.29
C ARG A 471 6.48 15.46 4.45
N GLU A 472 7.65 15.58 5.10
CA GLU A 472 8.90 15.86 4.42
C GLU A 472 9.31 14.70 3.50
N GLY A 473 9.20 13.44 3.96
CA GLY A 473 9.51 12.28 3.13
C GLY A 473 8.59 12.17 1.90
N ILE A 474 7.28 12.36 2.11
CA ILE A 474 6.27 12.37 1.05
C ILE A 474 6.56 13.49 0.04
N PHE A 475 6.87 14.70 0.52
CA PHE A 475 7.22 15.84 -0.34
C PHE A 475 8.34 15.52 -1.34
N TYR A 476 9.43 14.88 -0.88
CA TYR A 476 10.55 14.55 -1.76
C TYR A 476 10.25 13.40 -2.73
N ILE A 477 9.47 12.41 -2.30
CA ILE A 477 9.24 11.20 -3.09
C ILE A 477 8.13 11.36 -4.14
N ILE A 478 7.15 12.26 -3.91
CA ILE A 478 6.08 12.56 -4.87
C ILE A 478 6.68 13.05 -6.19
N SER A 479 7.46 14.14 -6.13
CA SER A 479 7.98 14.85 -7.32
C SER A 479 9.11 14.11 -8.05
N SER A 480 9.31 12.83 -7.74
CA SER A 480 10.38 12.01 -8.30
C SER A 480 9.88 10.60 -8.60
N LEU A 481 9.91 9.71 -7.60
CA LEU A 481 9.60 8.30 -7.77
C LEU A 481 8.13 8.08 -8.13
N PHE A 482 7.20 8.67 -7.38
CA PHE A 482 5.77 8.42 -7.61
C PHE A 482 5.25 9.05 -8.90
N GLU A 483 5.68 10.27 -9.24
CA GLU A 483 5.35 10.88 -10.53
C GLU A 483 5.84 10.03 -11.71
N GLU A 484 7.07 9.50 -11.63
CA GLU A 484 7.58 8.64 -12.70
C GLU A 484 6.83 7.31 -12.78
N ILE A 485 6.54 6.66 -11.65
CA ILE A 485 5.74 5.42 -11.63
C ILE A 485 4.35 5.69 -12.21
N ALA A 486 3.68 6.74 -11.75
CA ALA A 486 2.34 7.13 -12.20
C ALA A 486 2.34 7.39 -13.72
N LYS A 487 3.34 8.12 -14.23
CA LYS A 487 3.53 8.36 -15.66
C LYS A 487 3.70 7.07 -16.46
N ARG A 488 4.56 6.13 -16.02
CA ARG A 488 4.78 4.85 -16.72
C ARG A 488 3.53 3.99 -16.75
N LEU A 489 2.75 4.01 -15.68
CA LEU A 489 1.51 3.24 -15.54
C LEU A 489 0.28 3.97 -16.12
N LYS A 490 0.46 5.19 -16.67
CA LYS A 490 -0.62 6.04 -17.19
C LYS A 490 -1.72 6.31 -16.15
N LEU A 491 -1.30 6.62 -14.93
CA LEU A 491 -2.14 6.97 -13.78
C LEU A 491 -1.78 8.37 -13.28
N SER A 492 -2.72 9.00 -12.59
CA SER A 492 -2.46 10.16 -11.73
C SER A 492 -1.94 9.71 -10.36
N LEU A 493 -1.38 10.66 -9.59
CA LEU A 493 -0.95 10.43 -8.20
C LEU A 493 -2.10 10.02 -7.28
N GLN A 494 -3.32 10.47 -7.58
CA GLN A 494 -4.49 10.03 -6.82
C GLN A 494 -4.91 8.60 -7.21
N GLU A 495 -4.79 8.21 -8.48
CA GLU A 495 -5.15 6.86 -8.91
C GLU A 495 -4.17 5.81 -8.38
N ILE A 496 -2.86 6.11 -8.36
CA ILE A 496 -1.85 5.16 -7.87
C ILE A 496 -2.00 4.85 -6.36
N SER A 497 -2.54 5.78 -5.56
CA SER A 497 -2.77 5.57 -4.13
C SER A 497 -3.82 4.48 -3.83
N TYR A 498 -4.61 4.07 -4.82
CA TYR A 498 -5.59 3.00 -4.70
C TYR A 498 -5.06 1.62 -5.12
N PHE A 499 -3.76 1.46 -5.36
CA PHE A 499 -3.14 0.15 -5.64
C PHE A 499 -2.22 -0.30 -4.51
N LYS A 500 -2.15 -1.62 -4.28
CA LYS A 500 -1.20 -2.23 -3.35
C LYS A 500 0.24 -2.12 -3.87
N GLU A 501 1.23 -2.26 -2.98
CA GLU A 501 2.65 -2.34 -3.35
C GLU A 501 2.86 -3.38 -4.47
N GLN A 502 2.37 -4.60 -4.24
CA GLN A 502 2.62 -5.71 -5.17
C GLN A 502 1.95 -5.48 -6.52
N GLU A 503 0.75 -4.88 -6.57
CA GLU A 503 0.05 -4.58 -7.82
C GLU A 503 0.83 -3.55 -8.67
N ILE A 504 1.43 -2.54 -8.04
CA ILE A 504 2.29 -1.57 -8.72
C ILE A 504 3.58 -2.22 -9.22
N ILE A 505 4.20 -3.08 -8.40
CA ILE A 505 5.40 -3.81 -8.79
C ILE A 505 5.13 -4.72 -9.99
N ASP A 506 4.05 -5.50 -9.93
CA ASP A 506 3.67 -6.43 -10.98
C ASP A 506 3.43 -5.69 -12.29
N ALA A 507 2.70 -4.57 -12.25
CA ALA A 507 2.46 -3.72 -13.42
C ALA A 507 3.77 -3.17 -14.03
N LEU A 508 4.69 -2.67 -13.20
CA LEU A 508 6.01 -2.20 -13.66
C LEU A 508 6.86 -3.32 -14.25
N VAL A 509 6.87 -4.51 -13.64
CA VAL A 509 7.73 -5.63 -14.06
C VAL A 509 7.21 -6.30 -15.34
N SER A 510 5.90 -6.49 -15.45
CA SER A 510 5.24 -7.14 -16.58
C SER A 510 4.98 -6.18 -17.75
N ASN A 511 5.07 -4.87 -17.52
CA ASN A 511 4.63 -3.83 -18.47
C ASN A 511 3.16 -4.02 -18.90
N SER A 512 2.34 -4.60 -18.01
CA SER A 512 0.93 -4.86 -18.25
C SER A 512 0.09 -3.64 -17.95
N LYS A 513 -1.10 -3.58 -18.57
CA LYS A 513 -2.08 -2.53 -18.30
C LYS A 513 -2.70 -2.78 -16.93
N ILE A 514 -2.69 -1.76 -16.07
CA ILE A 514 -3.41 -1.80 -14.79
C ILE A 514 -4.91 -1.74 -15.04
N ASP A 515 -5.66 -2.56 -14.30
CA ASP A 515 -7.11 -2.49 -14.27
C ASP A 515 -7.57 -1.26 -13.48
N LYS A 516 -7.95 -0.20 -14.22
CA LYS A 516 -8.47 1.04 -13.62
C LYS A 516 -9.85 0.88 -12.99
N SER A 517 -10.60 -0.18 -13.30
CA SER A 517 -11.92 -0.41 -12.71
C SER A 517 -11.84 -0.56 -11.19
N LEU A 518 -10.74 -1.14 -10.68
CA LEU A 518 -10.45 -1.30 -9.25
C LEU A 518 -10.42 0.03 -8.50
N ILE A 519 -9.96 1.11 -9.14
CA ILE A 519 -9.89 2.45 -8.51
C ILE A 519 -11.30 2.91 -8.14
N SER A 520 -12.24 2.77 -9.07
CA SER A 520 -13.64 3.18 -8.86
C SER A 520 -14.32 2.35 -7.76
N GLN A 521 -14.00 1.05 -7.68
CA GLN A 521 -14.52 0.17 -6.64
C GLN A 521 -13.93 0.53 -5.27
N ARG A 522 -12.61 0.70 -5.18
CA ARG A 522 -11.91 1.03 -3.92
C ARG A 522 -12.24 2.43 -3.41
N LYS A 523 -12.54 3.38 -4.29
CA LYS A 523 -13.09 4.70 -3.91
C LYS A 523 -14.46 4.60 -3.22
N LYS A 524 -15.27 3.58 -3.55
CA LYS A 524 -16.55 3.30 -2.86
C LYS A 524 -16.34 2.57 -1.53
N GLY A 525 -15.23 1.85 -1.39
CA GLY A 525 -14.83 1.16 -0.18
C GLY A 525 -13.94 -0.05 -0.48
N PHE A 526 -13.15 -0.47 0.50
CA PHE A 526 -12.34 -1.67 0.43
C PHE A 526 -12.10 -2.25 1.83
N VAL A 527 -11.79 -3.55 1.89
CA VAL A 527 -11.38 -4.28 3.08
C VAL A 527 -9.93 -4.73 2.88
N ILE A 528 -9.04 -4.50 3.84
CA ILE A 528 -7.63 -4.94 3.74
C ILE A 528 -7.16 -5.61 5.04
N TYR A 529 -6.53 -6.78 4.90
CA TYR A 529 -6.16 -7.69 6.00
C TYR A 529 -5.11 -8.71 5.54
N TYR A 530 -4.54 -9.47 6.47
CA TYR A 530 -3.70 -10.63 6.15
C TYR A 530 -4.55 -11.90 5.99
N ASN A 531 -4.32 -12.69 4.93
CA ASN A 531 -4.92 -14.02 4.81
C ASN A 531 -4.18 -15.06 5.68
N ASN A 532 -4.65 -16.32 5.66
CA ASN A 532 -3.99 -17.44 6.35
C ASN A 532 -2.52 -17.68 5.93
N ASN A 533 -2.14 -17.27 4.72
CA ASN A 533 -0.75 -17.34 4.23
C ASN A 533 0.09 -16.13 4.64
N LYS A 534 -0.46 -15.21 5.44
CA LYS A 534 0.19 -13.97 5.88
C LYS A 534 0.49 -13.01 4.72
N GLU A 535 -0.35 -13.04 3.69
CA GLU A 535 -0.29 -12.14 2.54
C GLU A 535 -1.37 -11.06 2.66
N VAL A 536 -1.04 -9.83 2.23
CA VAL A 536 -1.98 -8.70 2.26
C VAL A 536 -3.04 -8.84 1.16
N GLN A 537 -4.30 -8.98 1.58
CA GLN A 537 -5.48 -9.00 0.72
C GLN A 537 -6.17 -7.65 0.73
N CYS A 538 -6.66 -7.20 -0.43
CA CYS A 538 -7.47 -5.99 -0.54
C CYS A 538 -8.70 -6.30 -1.40
N ILE A 539 -9.88 -6.35 -0.76
CA ILE A 539 -11.16 -6.73 -1.35
C ILE A 539 -11.99 -5.46 -1.56
N SER A 540 -12.59 -5.31 -2.73
CA SER A 540 -13.49 -4.19 -3.08
C SER A 540 -14.72 -4.70 -3.82
N GLY A 541 -15.73 -3.83 -4.01
CA GLY A 541 -16.95 -4.20 -4.71
C GLY A 541 -17.84 -5.16 -3.92
N GLU A 542 -18.46 -6.12 -4.60
CA GLU A 542 -19.44 -7.06 -4.03
C GLU A 542 -18.84 -7.96 -2.93
N GLY A 543 -17.52 -8.19 -2.95
CA GLY A 543 -16.83 -9.00 -1.95
C GLY A 543 -16.75 -8.39 -0.54
N ILE A 544 -17.02 -7.08 -0.38
CA ILE A 544 -16.88 -6.38 0.91
C ILE A 544 -17.79 -6.98 1.98
N GLN A 545 -19.09 -7.15 1.67
CA GLN A 545 -20.06 -7.66 2.64
C GLN A 545 -19.72 -9.08 3.09
N GLN A 546 -19.37 -9.95 2.13
CA GLN A 546 -18.95 -11.31 2.43
C GLN A 546 -17.69 -11.35 3.30
N SER A 547 -16.69 -10.51 2.99
CA SER A 547 -15.48 -10.39 3.81
C SER A 547 -15.84 -9.96 5.23
N MET A 548 -16.60 -8.87 5.40
CA MET A 548 -17.00 -8.38 6.73
C MET A 548 -17.79 -9.43 7.53
N SER A 549 -18.67 -10.18 6.87
CA SER A 549 -19.42 -11.29 7.50
C SER A 549 -18.49 -12.41 7.95
N ASN A 550 -17.55 -12.85 7.11
CA ASN A 550 -16.55 -13.88 7.44
C ASN A 550 -15.64 -13.48 8.62
N LEU A 551 -15.56 -12.17 8.88
CA LEU A 551 -14.76 -11.57 9.94
C LEU A 551 -15.54 -11.34 11.23
N GLY A 552 -16.86 -11.63 11.26
CA GLY A 552 -17.70 -11.30 12.41
C GLY A 552 -17.87 -9.79 12.64
N LEU A 553 -17.58 -8.96 11.63
CA LEU A 553 -17.73 -7.50 11.65
C LEU A 553 -19.08 -7.07 11.06
N VAL A 554 -20.16 -7.80 11.39
CA VAL A 554 -21.51 -7.43 10.97
C VAL A 554 -21.94 -6.22 11.80
N SER A 555 -22.37 -5.15 11.11
CA SER A 555 -22.73 -3.87 11.73
C SER A 555 -23.77 -4.06 12.84
N LEU A 556 -23.34 -3.94 14.10
CA LEU A 556 -24.24 -3.82 15.22
C LEU A 556 -24.94 -2.46 15.10
N LYS A 557 -26.23 -2.46 14.74
CA LYS A 557 -27.11 -1.32 14.96
C LYS A 557 -27.20 -1.11 16.47
N VAL A 558 -26.28 -0.33 17.03
CA VAL A 558 -26.43 0.17 18.39
C VAL A 558 -27.57 1.19 18.33
N ASN A 559 -28.60 1.00 19.17
CA ASN A 559 -29.67 1.99 19.36
C ASN A 559 -29.47 2.54 20.77
N ALA A 560 -28.67 3.59 20.92
CA ALA A 560 -28.50 4.27 22.20
C ALA A 560 -28.97 5.72 22.06
N GLN A 561 -29.97 6.11 22.87
CA GLN A 561 -30.49 7.49 22.95
C GLN A 561 -29.55 8.44 23.72
N ASN A 562 -28.63 7.88 24.49
CA ASN A 562 -27.61 8.59 25.26
C ASN A 562 -26.23 8.14 24.82
N ILE A 563 -25.43 9.08 24.34
CA ILE A 563 -24.03 8.89 23.93
C ILE A 563 -23.15 9.48 25.03
N LYS A 564 -22.10 8.76 25.43
CA LYS A 564 -21.10 9.24 26.38
C LYS A 564 -19.75 9.38 25.70
N GLY A 565 -19.01 10.40 26.08
CA GLY A 565 -17.62 10.62 25.71
C GLY A 565 -16.84 11.24 26.87
N THR A 566 -15.68 11.78 26.57
CA THR A 566 -14.80 12.49 27.49
C THR A 566 -15.15 13.99 27.45
N PRO A 567 -15.40 14.64 28.61
CA PRO A 567 -15.56 16.09 28.71
C PRO A 567 -14.31 16.79 28.18
N ALA A 568 -14.44 17.69 27.21
CA ALA A 568 -13.29 18.34 26.58
C ALA A 568 -13.32 19.86 26.74
N SER A 569 -14.48 20.49 26.63
CA SER A 569 -14.68 21.93 26.82
C SER A 569 -16.02 22.13 27.52
N ASN A 570 -16.02 22.93 28.59
CA ASN A 570 -17.17 23.08 29.48
C ASN A 570 -18.36 23.76 28.79
N GLY A 571 -19.54 23.62 29.40
CA GLY A 571 -20.77 24.27 28.96
C GLY A 571 -21.77 23.31 28.32
N GLU A 572 -22.95 23.83 28.01
CA GLU A 572 -24.02 23.08 27.39
C GLU A 572 -24.55 23.82 26.15
N ALA A 573 -24.91 23.08 25.11
CA ALA A 573 -25.59 23.64 23.95
C ALA A 573 -26.62 22.68 23.38
N VAL A 574 -27.66 23.25 22.76
CA VAL A 574 -28.68 22.53 22.01
C VAL A 574 -28.70 23.02 20.58
N GLY A 575 -28.63 22.10 19.62
CA GLY A 575 -28.57 22.47 18.21
C GLY A 575 -28.74 21.30 17.27
N ARG A 576 -28.81 21.64 15.99
CA ARG A 576 -28.98 20.69 14.89
C ARG A 576 -27.64 20.05 14.53
N VAL A 577 -27.61 18.72 14.47
CA VAL A 577 -26.45 17.94 14.06
C VAL A 577 -26.14 18.18 12.59
N VAL A 578 -24.87 18.49 12.31
CA VAL A 578 -24.28 18.38 10.98
C VAL A 578 -23.14 17.37 11.04
N ILE A 579 -23.31 16.23 10.37
CA ILE A 579 -22.25 15.23 10.24
C ILE A 579 -21.23 15.68 9.20
N VAL A 580 -19.99 15.90 9.64
CA VAL A 580 -18.85 16.26 8.80
C VAL A 580 -17.95 15.04 8.64
N LYS A 581 -17.91 14.47 7.44
CA LYS A 581 -17.06 13.30 7.13
C LYS A 581 -15.67 13.70 6.62
N GLY A 582 -15.54 14.92 6.10
CA GLY A 582 -14.32 15.43 5.50
C GLY A 582 -14.42 16.91 5.17
N VAL A 583 -13.33 17.47 4.62
CA VAL A 583 -13.22 18.91 4.27
C VAL A 583 -14.36 19.38 3.35
N LYS A 584 -14.87 18.49 2.48
CA LYS A 584 -15.97 18.79 1.55
C LYS A 584 -17.32 19.04 2.24
N ASP A 585 -17.49 18.58 3.47
CA ASP A 585 -18.72 18.76 4.25
C ASP A 585 -18.68 20.02 5.11
N LEU A 586 -17.52 20.64 5.29
CA LEU A 586 -17.36 21.86 6.13
C LEU A 586 -18.30 23.00 5.73
N PRO A 587 -18.58 23.26 4.43
CA PRO A 587 -19.54 24.30 4.04
C PRO A 587 -20.98 24.06 4.51
N LYS A 588 -21.33 22.84 4.94
CA LYS A 588 -22.68 22.50 5.43
C LYS A 588 -22.94 23.00 6.85
N VAL A 589 -21.89 23.33 7.60
CA VAL A 589 -21.99 23.79 8.99
C VAL A 589 -22.36 25.27 9.00
N ASN A 590 -23.54 25.59 9.54
CA ASN A 590 -24.01 26.96 9.70
C ASN A 590 -23.86 27.43 11.16
N GLN A 591 -24.06 28.73 11.38
CA GLN A 591 -24.11 29.28 12.72
C GLN A 591 -25.24 28.61 13.51
N GLY A 592 -24.96 28.13 14.73
CA GLY A 592 -25.98 27.45 15.55
C GLY A 592 -26.07 25.93 15.36
N ASP A 593 -25.31 25.35 14.42
CA ASP A 593 -25.26 23.89 14.25
C ASP A 593 -24.29 23.25 15.26
N ILE A 594 -24.50 21.95 15.52
CA ILE A 594 -23.58 21.11 16.27
C ILE A 594 -22.76 20.29 15.26
N LEU A 595 -21.45 20.51 15.26
CA LEU A 595 -20.52 19.80 14.39
C LEU A 595 -20.24 18.43 14.99
N VAL A 596 -20.63 17.37 14.27
CA VAL A 596 -20.35 15.98 14.64
C VAL A 596 -19.40 15.37 13.62
N ALA A 597 -18.24 14.90 14.06
CA ALA A 597 -17.23 14.31 13.18
C ALA A 597 -16.56 13.10 13.82
N VAL A 598 -15.82 12.31 13.02
CA VAL A 598 -15.00 11.23 13.60
C VAL A 598 -13.84 11.84 14.40
N THR A 599 -13.18 12.83 13.81
CA THR A 599 -12.10 13.65 14.39
C THR A 599 -12.08 14.99 13.67
N THR A 600 -11.29 15.95 14.15
CA THR A 600 -11.11 17.26 13.49
C THR A 600 -9.65 17.49 13.08
N HIS A 601 -9.48 18.32 12.06
CA HIS A 601 -8.18 18.74 11.53
C HIS A 601 -8.11 20.28 11.48
N PRO A 602 -6.92 20.90 11.34
CA PRO A 602 -6.80 22.36 11.23
C PRO A 602 -7.72 22.98 10.17
N ASP A 603 -7.96 22.28 9.05
CA ASP A 603 -8.88 22.72 8.00
C ASP A 603 -10.34 22.90 8.49
N TYR A 604 -10.71 22.30 9.64
CA TYR A 604 -12.06 22.35 10.20
C TYR A 604 -12.30 23.62 11.01
N VAL A 605 -11.24 24.36 11.37
CA VAL A 605 -11.32 25.55 12.25
C VAL A 605 -12.39 26.54 11.80
N PRO A 606 -12.53 26.91 10.51
CA PRO A 606 -13.58 27.83 10.07
C PRO A 606 -15.02 27.31 10.30
N ALA A 607 -15.23 26.00 10.23
CA ALA A 607 -16.52 25.39 10.53
C ALA A 607 -16.75 25.26 12.04
N MET A 608 -15.69 24.93 12.79
CA MET A 608 -15.72 24.85 14.26
C MET A 608 -16.08 26.21 14.89
N GLN A 609 -15.64 27.32 14.31
CA GLN A 609 -16.03 28.68 14.76
C GLN A 609 -17.53 28.98 14.63
N LYS A 610 -18.23 28.34 13.69
CA LYS A 610 -19.67 28.52 13.49
C LYS A 610 -20.50 27.63 14.41
N ALA A 611 -19.91 26.51 14.85
CA ALA A 611 -20.61 25.50 15.62
C ALA A 611 -20.83 25.95 17.07
N ILE A 612 -22.00 25.65 17.62
CA ILE A 612 -22.33 25.95 19.03
C ILE A 612 -21.99 24.80 19.99
N ALA A 613 -21.68 23.63 19.45
CA ALA A 613 -21.01 22.54 20.16
C ALA A 613 -20.29 21.64 19.17
N ILE A 614 -19.29 20.91 19.66
CA ILE A 614 -18.47 19.99 18.86
C ILE A 614 -18.47 18.62 19.51
N VAL A 615 -18.84 17.59 18.74
CA VAL A 615 -18.83 16.19 19.18
C VAL A 615 -17.92 15.38 18.27
N THR A 616 -16.99 14.61 18.85
CA THR A 616 -16.13 13.71 18.08
C THR A 616 -16.09 12.28 18.59
N ASP A 617 -16.09 11.31 17.67
CA ASP A 617 -15.95 9.89 18.03
C ASP A 617 -14.58 9.54 18.60
N GLU A 618 -13.56 10.26 18.18
CA GLU A 618 -12.19 10.09 18.64
C GLU A 618 -11.64 11.36 19.28
N GLY A 619 -10.53 11.20 19.99
CA GLY A 619 -9.82 12.28 20.66
C GLY A 619 -9.96 12.20 22.18
N GLY A 620 -8.95 12.73 22.86
CA GLY A 620 -8.98 12.99 24.30
C GLY A 620 -8.99 14.48 24.59
N VAL A 621 -8.88 14.86 25.85
CA VAL A 621 -8.92 16.26 26.31
C VAL A 621 -7.76 17.14 25.78
N THR A 622 -6.76 16.55 25.12
CA THR A 622 -5.64 17.23 24.44
C THR A 622 -5.73 17.14 22.92
N SER A 623 -6.86 16.65 22.39
CA SER A 623 -7.08 16.56 20.94
C SER A 623 -7.27 17.93 20.30
N HIS A 624 -7.13 17.99 18.97
CA HIS A 624 -7.38 19.21 18.20
C HIS A 624 -8.78 19.77 18.48
N ALA A 625 -9.82 18.92 18.50
CA ALA A 625 -11.18 19.31 18.86
C ALA A 625 -11.24 19.93 20.26
N ALA A 626 -10.63 19.30 21.26
CA ALA A 626 -10.65 19.80 22.63
C ALA A 626 -9.94 21.16 22.78
N ILE A 627 -8.76 21.31 22.18
CA ILE A 627 -7.97 22.55 22.28
C ILE A 627 -8.71 23.71 21.61
N VAL A 628 -9.13 23.54 20.35
CA VAL A 628 -9.79 24.59 19.59
C VAL A 628 -11.15 24.96 20.18
N SER A 629 -11.89 23.99 20.72
CA SER A 629 -13.19 24.29 21.36
C SER A 629 -13.04 25.14 22.61
N ARG A 630 -11.99 24.92 23.43
CA ARG A 630 -11.68 25.80 24.57
C ARG A 630 -11.28 27.20 24.13
N GLU A 631 -10.51 27.32 23.06
CA GLU A 631 -10.13 28.62 22.49
C GLU A 631 -11.34 29.42 21.99
N PHE A 632 -12.42 28.74 21.59
CA PHE A 632 -13.66 29.36 21.12
C PHE A 632 -14.76 29.42 22.18
N ASP A 633 -14.52 28.92 23.39
CA ASP A 633 -15.51 28.80 24.46
C ASP A 633 -16.79 28.05 24.02
N VAL A 634 -16.58 26.97 23.26
CA VAL A 634 -17.65 26.11 22.71
C VAL A 634 -17.68 24.77 23.47
N PRO A 635 -18.86 24.30 23.93
CA PRO A 635 -19.00 22.98 24.56
C PRO A 635 -18.49 21.85 23.68
N CYS A 636 -17.69 20.94 24.25
CA CYS A 636 -17.09 19.86 23.47
C CYS A 636 -17.07 18.52 24.22
N VAL A 637 -17.50 17.47 23.52
CA VAL A 637 -17.41 16.07 23.96
C VAL A 637 -16.62 15.29 22.91
N VAL A 638 -15.53 14.65 23.32
CA VAL A 638 -14.64 13.89 22.43
C VAL A 638 -14.64 12.42 22.81
N GLY A 639 -14.18 11.53 21.93
CA GLY A 639 -14.04 10.12 22.27
C GLY A 639 -15.39 9.39 22.48
N THR A 640 -16.46 9.83 21.81
CA THR A 640 -17.79 9.20 21.92
C THR A 640 -17.86 7.80 21.32
N LYS A 641 -16.90 7.44 20.46
CA LYS A 641 -16.78 6.17 19.71
C LYS A 641 -17.89 5.86 18.70
N VAL A 642 -19.11 6.36 18.92
CA VAL A 642 -20.33 5.96 18.20
C VAL A 642 -21.25 7.12 17.76
N ALA A 643 -20.97 8.37 18.10
CA ALA A 643 -21.82 9.52 17.77
C ALA A 643 -22.07 9.66 16.27
N THR A 644 -21.05 9.49 15.41
CA THR A 644 -21.27 9.59 13.94
C THR A 644 -22.11 8.46 13.37
N HIS A 645 -22.30 7.37 14.13
CA HIS A 645 -23.13 6.21 13.75
C HIS A 645 -24.56 6.33 14.25
N LEU A 646 -24.73 6.89 15.45
CA LEU A 646 -26.03 6.99 16.12
C LEU A 646 -26.80 8.25 15.73
N LEU A 647 -26.09 9.35 15.52
CA LEU A 647 -26.68 10.62 15.13
C LEU A 647 -26.89 10.67 13.61
N LYS A 648 -27.91 11.40 13.19
CA LYS A 648 -28.16 11.75 11.79
C LYS A 648 -28.13 13.26 11.64
N SER A 649 -27.63 13.75 10.51
CA SER A 649 -27.74 15.18 10.17
C SER A 649 -29.21 15.61 10.26
N GLY A 650 -29.46 16.73 10.92
CA GLY A 650 -30.80 17.22 11.20
C GLY A 650 -31.35 16.84 12.59
N ASN A 651 -30.77 15.87 13.31
CA ASN A 651 -31.17 15.61 14.70
C ASN A 651 -30.90 16.84 15.57
N VAL A 652 -31.82 17.16 16.47
CA VAL A 652 -31.57 18.15 17.51
C VAL A 652 -31.01 17.40 18.72
N ILE A 653 -29.85 17.82 19.22
CA ILE A 653 -29.19 17.16 20.35
C ILE A 653 -28.84 18.18 21.41
N LYS A 654 -28.81 17.74 22.68
CA LYS A 654 -28.16 18.44 23.78
C LYS A 654 -26.75 17.88 23.95
N VAL A 655 -25.75 18.74 23.94
CA VAL A 655 -24.36 18.42 24.27
C VAL A 655 -24.05 19.05 25.62
N ASP A 656 -23.58 18.24 26.56
CA ASP A 656 -23.04 18.67 27.84
C ASP A 656 -21.54 18.37 27.85
N GLY A 657 -20.76 19.42 27.59
CA GLY A 657 -19.31 19.38 27.51
C GLY A 657 -18.64 19.28 28.88
N THR A 658 -19.36 19.56 29.97
CA THR A 658 -18.89 19.46 31.36
C THR A 658 -18.95 18.02 31.85
N HIS A 659 -20.05 17.31 31.60
CA HIS A 659 -20.24 15.91 32.04
C HIS A 659 -19.96 14.88 30.93
N GLY A 660 -19.65 15.34 29.71
CA GLY A 660 -19.24 14.45 28.61
C GLY A 660 -20.39 13.66 28.01
N THR A 661 -21.60 14.24 27.94
CA THR A 661 -22.79 13.53 27.48
C THR A 661 -23.43 14.19 26.27
N VAL A 662 -24.01 13.37 25.39
CA VAL A 662 -24.76 13.82 24.21
C VAL A 662 -26.09 13.08 24.18
N LYS A 663 -27.20 13.83 24.16
CA LYS A 663 -28.55 13.31 24.22
C LYS A 663 -29.37 13.78 23.02
N ILE A 664 -30.02 12.84 22.34
CA ILE A 664 -30.95 13.18 21.26
C ILE A 664 -32.22 13.76 21.87
N LEU A 665 -32.59 14.98 21.45
CA LEU A 665 -33.86 15.59 21.80
C LEU A 665 -34.87 15.21 20.71
N LYS A 666 -36.02 14.67 21.13
CA LYS A 666 -37.10 14.28 20.22
C LYS A 666 -37.84 15.50 19.71
#